data_AF-A0A2J6HVS6-F1
#
_entry.id   AF-A0A2J6HVS6-F1
#
_cell.length_a   1.000
_cell.length_b   1.000
_cell.length_c   1.000
_cell.angle_alpha   90.00
_cell.angle_beta   90.00
_cell.angle_gamma   90.00
#
_symmetry.space_group_name_H-M   'P 1'
#
loop_
_entity.id
_entity.type
_entity.pdbx_description
1 polymer ?
#
loop_
_entity_poly.entity_id
_entity_poly.type
_entity_poly.pdbx_seq_one_letter_code
_entity_poly.pdbx_strand_id
1 'polypeptide(L)'
;MQYSKVKIKKQQATDILDELYDIKGQISELPGELDFNFKIRTTEKKYIFKISRPNVDKEFIDFQYFLLKHIEQSPVDIVSPQIIKSRKGAGINQYKDESGCIRWVRLCTWVEGRLWSSVHPHPDELLYSLGYESGVITQILSDFDHPSAHRKLDWDICQAAWIEEFIDIFNDDIKKIISSFQKRFSDILLQLNELRKGVIHNDVNDNNIIVSGQLSDPKVKAIIDYGDAIYTSQINNLAVIIAYAVMGKPDPLQAALPIVKGYHKAFPLEEKELDLLYVLVAVRLLLSITKSAINKLKEPENEYLLISEKPALTLLEKWYALNEKLVTYSFRSVCGFNPHPQEAEFVMWRNNNICHLKDLFPTINAKCMTKVDMSVSSTWLGSRQDYLDNSLTTHKLNMLQVTNPGSIIAGGYGEIRPFYTSDIFKKEGNNGPEYRTVHVGLDFWVESGTPIHALFPGKVYSLHNNTGDKDYGPTLILEHTFNKSLKFYTLYGHLSCSSLKLFKKGDLIKKGEFIAYVGNESENGNWSPHLHFQMMLDMLGNKTDFPGVAFPSEFQIWRSICPDPNLLFKKKEPEKQMKYEKEAIIAFRKEHLGENLSLSYKKPLKIVRGEGIYLIDDTGRKYIDTVNNVAHVGHEHSRVVEAGQKQMAVLNTNTRYLHDSIIEFANKLLSTFPEKLSVVYFVNSGSEANELALRMAKTYTGQKDMIAVEVGYHGNTNACIEVSSYKFDSDGGQGCPEHTHIVPLPDTFRGIYQRADAGERYALHVKKQLENIQHSGRNIAAFICESIISCGGQIELPENYLKTAYKEIRETGGVCIADEVQVGCGRVGSAFWGFQLHDVVPDIVTIGKPIGNGHPLAAVVCTKQIAEAFANGMEYFNTFGGNPV
;
A
#
# COMPACT_ATOMS: atom_id res chain seq x y z
N MET A 1 -51.17 -10.87 4.82
CA MET A 1 -51.04 -11.46 6.19
C MET A 1 -49.99 -10.66 6.94
N GLN A 2 -50.20 -10.32 8.22
CA GLN A 2 -49.13 -9.76 9.06
C GLN A 2 -48.08 -10.86 9.32
N TYR A 3 -46.99 -10.82 8.56
CA TYR A 3 -45.94 -11.85 8.57
C TYR A 3 -45.21 -12.00 9.92
N SER A 4 -45.28 -10.98 10.78
CA SER A 4 -44.77 -11.01 12.16
C SER A 4 -45.48 -12.02 13.06
N LYS A 5 -46.65 -12.55 12.67
CA LYS A 5 -47.46 -13.50 13.46
C LYS A 5 -47.27 -14.98 13.08
N VAL A 6 -46.50 -15.29 12.03
CA VAL A 6 -46.25 -16.67 11.57
C VAL A 6 -44.76 -16.98 11.72
N LYS A 7 -44.31 -17.33 12.93
CA LYS A 7 -42.92 -17.70 13.22
C LYS A 7 -42.83 -19.12 13.77
N ILE A 8 -41.78 -19.85 13.38
CA ILE A 8 -41.39 -21.12 14.03
C ILE A 8 -40.58 -20.79 15.27
N LYS A 9 -41.05 -21.20 16.45
CA LYS A 9 -40.32 -21.02 17.71
C LYS A 9 -39.14 -21.98 17.78
N LYS A 10 -38.12 -21.62 18.56
CA LYS A 10 -36.93 -22.48 18.78
C LYS A 10 -37.28 -23.90 19.21
N GLN A 11 -38.26 -24.06 20.11
CA GLN A 11 -38.69 -25.39 20.56
C GLN A 11 -39.29 -26.22 19.41
N GLN A 12 -40.16 -25.62 18.59
CA GLN A 12 -40.73 -26.30 17.42
C GLN A 12 -39.65 -26.72 16.43
N ALA A 13 -38.62 -25.88 16.22
CA ALA A 13 -37.48 -26.25 15.39
C ALA A 13 -36.69 -27.43 15.98
N THR A 14 -36.54 -27.50 17.31
CA THR A 14 -35.94 -28.66 18.00
C THR A 14 -36.73 -29.93 17.75
N ASP A 15 -38.05 -29.87 17.91
CA ASP A 15 -38.92 -31.04 17.79
C ASP A 15 -38.92 -31.59 16.35
N ILE A 16 -39.01 -30.70 15.34
CA ILE A 16 -38.91 -31.07 13.91
C ILE A 16 -37.55 -31.69 13.59
N LEU A 17 -36.47 -31.15 14.15
CA LEU A 17 -35.11 -31.65 13.92
C LEU A 17 -34.93 -33.06 14.51
N ASP A 18 -35.42 -33.30 15.73
CA ASP A 18 -35.35 -34.62 16.37
C ASP A 18 -36.21 -35.63 15.59
N GLU A 19 -37.45 -35.26 15.22
CA GLU A 19 -38.36 -36.11 14.44
C GLU A 19 -37.74 -36.53 13.10
N LEU A 20 -37.28 -35.56 12.30
CA LEU A 20 -36.85 -35.83 10.92
C LEU A 20 -35.40 -36.34 10.82
N TYR A 21 -34.50 -35.96 11.73
CA TYR A 21 -33.05 -36.20 11.57
C TYR A 21 -32.38 -36.92 12.75
N ASP A 22 -33.04 -37.11 13.90
CA ASP A 22 -32.42 -37.69 15.11
C ASP A 22 -31.23 -36.90 15.67
N ILE A 23 -31.22 -35.58 15.43
CA ILE A 23 -30.12 -34.71 15.84
C ILE A 23 -30.55 -33.85 17.03
N LYS A 24 -29.83 -34.01 18.14
CA LYS A 24 -29.99 -33.20 19.36
C LYS A 24 -28.82 -32.24 19.51
N GLY A 25 -29.09 -30.96 19.72
CA GLY A 25 -28.06 -29.94 19.85
C GLY A 25 -28.60 -28.59 20.29
N GLN A 26 -27.69 -27.66 20.58
CA GLN A 26 -28.04 -26.27 20.88
C GLN A 26 -28.51 -25.56 19.61
N ILE A 27 -29.68 -24.92 19.69
CA ILE A 27 -30.29 -24.21 18.56
C ILE A 27 -30.24 -22.69 18.79
N SER A 28 -29.72 -21.96 17.81
CA SER A 28 -29.76 -20.49 17.76
C SER A 28 -30.36 -20.01 16.44
N GLU A 29 -31.27 -19.05 16.52
CA GLU A 29 -31.90 -18.43 15.34
C GLU A 29 -30.88 -17.58 14.58
N LEU A 30 -30.96 -17.62 13.25
CA LEU A 30 -30.19 -16.78 12.35
C LEU A 30 -31.13 -15.86 11.56
N PRO A 31 -30.67 -14.67 11.14
CA PRO A 31 -31.44 -13.81 10.25
C PRO A 31 -31.82 -14.55 8.95
N GLY A 32 -32.99 -14.22 8.40
CA GLY A 32 -33.47 -14.77 7.14
C GLY A 32 -34.66 -13.98 6.62
N GLU A 33 -34.64 -13.65 5.33
CA GLU A 33 -35.76 -12.97 4.68
C GLU A 33 -36.89 -13.94 4.34
N LEU A 34 -36.61 -15.05 3.64
CA LEU A 34 -37.63 -16.00 3.19
C LEU A 34 -37.79 -17.22 4.10
N ASP A 35 -36.70 -17.87 4.49
CA ASP A 35 -36.71 -19.07 5.35
C ASP A 35 -36.47 -18.72 6.82
N PHE A 36 -36.99 -19.56 7.73
CA PHE A 36 -36.58 -19.56 9.13
C PHE A 36 -35.28 -20.36 9.27
N ASN A 37 -34.18 -19.66 9.53
CA ASN A 37 -32.84 -20.23 9.60
C ASN A 37 -32.42 -20.48 11.05
N PHE A 38 -31.87 -21.65 11.34
CA PHE A 38 -31.33 -21.99 12.66
C PHE A 38 -29.95 -22.61 12.54
N LYS A 39 -29.02 -22.14 13.37
CA LYS A 39 -27.73 -22.81 13.58
C LYS A 39 -27.88 -23.87 14.66
N ILE A 40 -27.46 -25.08 14.33
CA ILE A 40 -27.46 -26.23 15.24
C ILE A 40 -26.02 -26.53 15.62
N ARG A 41 -25.75 -26.63 16.93
CA ARG A 41 -24.45 -27.07 17.47
C ARG A 41 -24.63 -28.35 18.25
N THR A 42 -24.07 -29.44 17.74
CA THR A 42 -23.91 -30.70 18.46
C THR A 42 -22.52 -30.76 19.11
N THR A 43 -22.20 -31.85 19.81
CA THR A 43 -20.87 -32.09 20.37
C THR A 43 -19.80 -32.20 19.28
N GLU A 44 -20.12 -32.77 18.12
CA GLU A 44 -19.16 -33.10 17.06
C GLU A 44 -19.29 -32.22 15.81
N LYS A 45 -20.52 -31.82 15.46
CA LYS A 45 -20.84 -31.17 14.19
C LYS A 45 -21.73 -29.94 14.37
N LYS A 46 -21.68 -29.05 13.38
CA LYS A 46 -22.60 -27.91 13.26
C LYS A 46 -23.39 -28.02 11.97
N TYR A 47 -24.62 -27.50 11.99
CA TYR A 47 -25.52 -27.51 10.84
C TYR A 47 -26.25 -26.18 10.70
N ILE A 48 -26.76 -25.94 9.49
CA ILE A 48 -27.79 -24.94 9.24
C ILE A 48 -29.11 -25.66 8.92
N PHE A 49 -30.12 -25.37 9.71
CA PHE A 49 -31.45 -25.94 9.60
C PHE A 49 -32.41 -24.88 9.05
N LYS A 50 -33.00 -25.15 7.88
CA LYS A 50 -33.87 -24.23 7.16
C LYS A 50 -35.29 -24.78 7.11
N ILE A 51 -36.26 -23.96 7.54
CA ILE A 51 -37.70 -24.26 7.45
C ILE A 51 -38.37 -23.18 6.62
N SER A 52 -39.08 -23.57 5.56
CA SER A 52 -39.74 -22.63 4.67
C SER A 52 -40.92 -21.89 5.32
N ARG A 53 -41.33 -20.78 4.71
CA ARG A 53 -42.65 -20.17 4.94
C ARG A 53 -43.80 -21.11 4.51
N PRO A 54 -45.06 -20.86 4.93
CA PRO A 54 -46.22 -21.59 4.43
C PRO A 54 -46.35 -21.41 2.92
N ASN A 55 -46.89 -22.42 2.23
CA ASN A 55 -47.27 -22.33 0.81
C ASN A 55 -46.13 -21.98 -0.15
N VAL A 56 -44.87 -22.23 0.23
CA VAL A 56 -43.74 -22.12 -0.69
C VAL A 56 -43.82 -23.25 -1.71
N ASP A 57 -43.65 -22.90 -2.98
CA ASP A 57 -43.64 -23.85 -4.09
C ASP A 57 -42.53 -24.89 -3.92
N LYS A 58 -42.90 -26.16 -4.08
CA LYS A 58 -41.96 -27.28 -3.97
C LYS A 58 -40.90 -27.20 -5.07
N GLU A 59 -41.25 -26.78 -6.28
CA GLU A 59 -40.29 -26.74 -7.39
C GLU A 59 -39.14 -25.76 -7.10
N PHE A 60 -39.42 -24.64 -6.43
CA PHE A 60 -38.39 -23.71 -5.98
C PHE A 60 -37.46 -24.32 -4.92
N ILE A 61 -37.99 -25.18 -4.06
CA ILE A 61 -37.18 -25.92 -3.09
C ILE A 61 -36.34 -27.01 -3.77
N ASP A 62 -36.91 -27.71 -4.74
CA ASP A 62 -36.20 -28.71 -5.55
C ASP A 62 -35.05 -28.05 -6.32
N PHE A 63 -35.25 -26.85 -6.87
CA PHE A 63 -34.20 -26.06 -7.52
C PHE A 63 -32.98 -25.85 -6.61
N GLN A 64 -33.18 -25.34 -5.39
CA GLN A 64 -32.08 -25.12 -4.44
C GLN A 64 -31.38 -26.43 -4.05
N TYR A 65 -32.14 -27.52 -3.89
CA TYR A 65 -31.61 -28.84 -3.58
C TYR A 65 -30.73 -29.40 -4.72
N PHE A 66 -31.24 -29.38 -5.95
CA PHE A 66 -30.51 -29.90 -7.11
C PHE A 66 -29.31 -29.02 -7.46
N LEU A 67 -29.40 -27.71 -7.25
CA LEU A 67 -28.26 -26.80 -7.40
C LEU A 67 -27.12 -27.17 -6.44
N LEU A 68 -27.40 -27.32 -5.14
CA LEU A 68 -26.38 -27.70 -4.16
C LEU A 68 -25.81 -29.09 -4.45
N LYS A 69 -26.65 -30.02 -4.90
CA LYS A 69 -26.22 -31.35 -5.31
C LYS A 69 -25.32 -31.30 -6.55
N HIS A 70 -25.61 -30.44 -7.53
CA HIS A 70 -24.76 -30.23 -8.70
C HIS A 70 -23.37 -29.72 -8.29
N ILE A 71 -23.32 -28.77 -7.35
CA ILE A 71 -22.05 -28.30 -6.79
C ILE A 71 -21.32 -29.43 -6.05
N GLU A 72 -22.01 -30.20 -5.21
CA GLU A 72 -21.43 -31.33 -4.47
C GLU A 72 -20.87 -32.43 -5.40
N GLN A 73 -21.48 -32.61 -6.56
CA GLN A 73 -21.08 -33.61 -7.57
C GLN A 73 -19.98 -33.11 -8.52
N SER A 74 -19.62 -31.83 -8.44
CA SER A 74 -18.57 -31.25 -9.26
C SER A 74 -17.22 -31.94 -9.01
N PRO A 75 -16.42 -32.21 -10.05
CA PRO A 75 -15.05 -32.70 -9.88
C PRO A 75 -14.09 -31.62 -9.35
N VAL A 76 -14.53 -30.36 -9.27
CA VAL A 76 -13.74 -29.24 -8.74
C VAL A 76 -13.90 -29.19 -7.22
N ASP A 77 -12.77 -29.19 -6.51
CA ASP A 77 -12.74 -29.07 -5.05
C ASP A 77 -13.21 -27.68 -4.61
N ILE A 78 -14.46 -27.58 -4.15
CA ILE A 78 -15.06 -26.35 -3.62
C ILE A 78 -15.83 -26.66 -2.34
N VAL A 79 -15.73 -25.76 -1.36
CA VAL A 79 -16.48 -25.89 -0.11
C VAL A 79 -17.85 -25.24 -0.28
N SER A 80 -18.91 -26.04 -0.15
CA SER A 80 -20.30 -25.57 -0.15
C SER A 80 -21.12 -26.29 0.92
N PRO A 81 -22.29 -25.75 1.33
CA PRO A 81 -23.20 -26.45 2.23
C PRO A 81 -23.73 -27.73 1.57
N GLN A 82 -23.55 -28.88 2.24
CA GLN A 82 -24.00 -30.18 1.76
C GLN A 82 -25.33 -30.56 2.42
N ILE A 83 -26.25 -31.14 1.65
CA ILE A 83 -27.57 -31.55 2.16
C ILE A 83 -27.45 -32.84 2.98
N ILE A 84 -27.96 -32.80 4.21
CA ILE A 84 -28.10 -33.97 5.08
C ILE A 84 -29.46 -34.63 4.80
N LYS A 85 -29.45 -35.95 4.58
CA LYS A 85 -30.68 -36.74 4.39
C LYS A 85 -31.35 -37.02 5.73
N SER A 86 -32.68 -37.02 5.73
CA SER A 86 -33.49 -37.40 6.91
C SER A 86 -33.42 -38.90 7.21
N ARG A 87 -34.05 -39.33 8.32
CA ARG A 87 -34.22 -40.76 8.67
C ARG A 87 -34.84 -41.58 7.52
N LYS A 88 -35.68 -40.96 6.68
CA LYS A 88 -36.33 -41.58 5.52
C LYS A 88 -35.51 -41.49 4.22
N GLY A 89 -34.27 -41.00 4.30
CA GLY A 89 -33.36 -40.85 3.15
C GLY A 89 -33.64 -39.64 2.25
N ALA A 90 -34.62 -38.80 2.60
CA ALA A 90 -35.01 -37.64 1.79
C ALA A 90 -34.18 -36.39 2.15
N GLY A 91 -33.67 -35.67 1.15
CA GLY A 91 -32.95 -34.40 1.33
C GLY A 91 -33.86 -33.18 1.51
N ILE A 92 -35.12 -33.28 1.10
CA ILE A 92 -36.19 -32.32 1.34
C ILE A 92 -37.32 -33.06 2.04
N ASN A 93 -37.80 -32.50 3.14
CA ASN A 93 -38.84 -33.13 3.95
C ASN A 93 -40.06 -32.22 4.05
N GLN A 94 -41.24 -32.83 4.00
CA GLN A 94 -42.50 -32.12 4.21
C GLN A 94 -42.87 -32.20 5.70
N TYR A 95 -43.21 -31.07 6.29
CA TYR A 95 -43.70 -30.98 7.66
C TYR A 95 -44.99 -30.17 7.70
N LYS A 96 -45.97 -30.62 8.49
CA LYS A 96 -47.23 -29.90 8.68
C LYS A 96 -47.17 -29.19 10.03
N ASP A 97 -47.20 -27.86 10.02
CA ASP A 97 -47.13 -27.09 11.27
C ASP A 97 -48.44 -27.16 12.09
N GLU A 98 -48.41 -26.63 13.30
CA GLU A 98 -49.56 -26.60 14.23
C GLU A 98 -50.79 -25.86 13.65
N SER A 99 -50.58 -24.98 12.67
CA SER A 99 -51.66 -24.28 11.94
C SER A 99 -52.17 -25.06 10.73
N GLY A 100 -51.65 -26.27 10.51
CA GLY A 100 -52.00 -27.14 9.40
C GLY A 100 -51.35 -26.77 8.06
N CYS A 101 -50.44 -25.80 8.03
CA CYS A 101 -49.75 -25.38 6.82
C CYS A 101 -48.57 -26.29 6.49
N ILE A 102 -48.35 -26.55 5.19
CA ILE A 102 -47.21 -27.32 4.71
C ILE A 102 -45.95 -26.47 4.73
N ARG A 103 -44.86 -27.03 5.29
CA ARG A 103 -43.51 -26.49 5.36
C ARG A 103 -42.53 -27.45 4.71
N TRP A 104 -41.55 -26.90 3.98
CA TRP A 104 -40.43 -27.65 3.45
C TRP A 104 -39.23 -27.48 4.37
N VAL A 105 -38.63 -28.60 4.76
CA VAL A 105 -37.56 -28.67 5.77
C VAL A 105 -36.30 -29.25 5.16
N ARG A 106 -35.17 -28.56 5.37
CA ARG A 106 -33.84 -28.91 4.85
C ARG A 106 -32.80 -28.75 5.96
N LEU A 107 -31.83 -29.67 6.02
CA LEU A 107 -30.67 -29.58 6.90
C LEU A 107 -29.39 -29.61 6.06
N CYS A 108 -28.50 -28.65 6.25
CA CYS A 108 -27.23 -28.59 5.53
C CYS A 108 -26.04 -28.56 6.51
N THR A 109 -24.86 -28.98 6.06
CA THR A 109 -23.62 -28.84 6.81
C THR A 109 -23.29 -27.36 7.08
N TRP A 110 -22.65 -27.09 8.21
CA TRP A 110 -22.14 -25.76 8.53
C TRP A 110 -20.75 -25.54 7.92
N VAL A 111 -20.54 -24.39 7.29
CA VAL A 111 -19.22 -23.99 6.79
C VAL A 111 -18.51 -23.12 7.83
N GLU A 112 -17.39 -23.60 8.36
CA GLU A 112 -16.60 -22.84 9.35
C GLU A 112 -15.77 -21.72 8.71
N GLY A 113 -15.82 -20.53 9.30
CA GLY A 113 -15.02 -19.37 8.94
C GLY A 113 -15.56 -18.08 9.56
N ARG A 114 -15.02 -16.94 9.11
CA ARG A 114 -15.48 -15.58 9.46
C ARG A 114 -16.34 -15.04 8.32
N LEU A 115 -17.36 -14.26 8.61
CA LEU A 115 -18.12 -13.55 7.58
C LEU A 115 -17.27 -12.42 7.00
N TRP A 116 -17.36 -12.19 5.69
CA TRP A 116 -16.69 -11.08 5.01
C TRP A 116 -16.94 -9.73 5.71
N SER A 117 -18.18 -9.48 6.13
CA SER A 117 -18.58 -8.28 6.90
C SER A 117 -17.81 -8.02 8.20
N SER A 118 -17.08 -9.02 8.73
CA SER A 118 -16.27 -8.91 9.96
C SER A 118 -14.75 -8.98 9.73
N VAL A 119 -14.31 -9.07 8.47
CA VAL A 119 -12.89 -9.19 8.13
C VAL A 119 -12.37 -7.86 7.61
N HIS A 120 -11.47 -7.22 8.34
CA HIS A 120 -10.78 -6.03 7.84
C HIS A 120 -9.27 -6.11 8.15
N PRO A 121 -8.41 -5.56 7.26
CA PRO A 121 -8.71 -5.00 5.93
C PRO A 121 -9.04 -6.09 4.88
N HIS A 122 -9.51 -5.69 3.67
CA HIS A 122 -9.58 -6.59 2.50
C HIS A 122 -8.39 -6.34 1.58
N PRO A 123 -7.28 -7.11 1.70
CA PRO A 123 -6.14 -6.98 0.80
C PRO A 123 -6.47 -7.53 -0.60
N ASP A 124 -5.66 -7.15 -1.59
CA ASP A 124 -5.84 -7.59 -2.99
C ASP A 124 -5.88 -9.11 -3.14
N GLU A 125 -5.08 -9.84 -2.34
CA GLU A 125 -5.08 -11.31 -2.34
C GLU A 125 -6.43 -11.90 -1.89
N LEU A 126 -7.11 -11.26 -0.92
CA LEU A 126 -8.44 -11.68 -0.48
C LEU A 126 -9.50 -11.34 -1.54
N LEU A 127 -9.45 -10.14 -2.12
CA LEU A 127 -10.34 -9.73 -3.23
C LEU A 127 -10.18 -10.63 -4.46
N TYR A 128 -8.94 -11.01 -4.80
CA TYR A 128 -8.65 -11.98 -5.84
C TYR A 128 -9.27 -13.34 -5.53
N SER A 129 -9.13 -13.84 -4.29
CA SER A 129 -9.72 -15.13 -3.90
C SER A 129 -11.26 -15.10 -4.00
N LEU A 130 -11.91 -13.98 -3.67
CA LEU A 130 -13.36 -13.82 -3.86
C LEU A 130 -13.75 -13.94 -5.34
N GLY A 131 -13.03 -13.25 -6.22
CA GLY A 131 -13.24 -13.36 -7.67
C GLY A 131 -13.07 -14.79 -8.16
N TYR A 132 -11.98 -15.45 -7.75
CA TYR A 132 -11.66 -16.82 -8.14
C TYR A 132 -12.73 -17.83 -7.72
N GLU A 133 -13.09 -17.88 -6.43
CA GLU A 133 -14.11 -18.81 -5.92
C GLU A 133 -15.46 -18.59 -6.60
N SER A 134 -15.82 -17.33 -6.86
CA SER A 134 -17.05 -17.01 -7.57
C SER A 134 -17.05 -17.42 -9.05
N GLY A 135 -15.88 -17.31 -9.70
CA GLY A 135 -15.68 -17.78 -11.07
C GLY A 135 -15.81 -19.30 -11.15
N VAL A 136 -15.26 -20.03 -10.17
CA VAL A 136 -15.41 -21.49 -10.06
C VAL A 136 -16.90 -21.87 -9.95
N ILE A 137 -17.66 -21.19 -9.08
CA ILE A 137 -19.11 -21.45 -8.95
C ILE A 137 -19.83 -21.18 -10.27
N THR A 138 -19.49 -20.08 -10.95
CA THR A 138 -20.11 -19.77 -12.25
C THR A 138 -19.80 -20.86 -13.28
N GLN A 139 -18.57 -21.36 -13.32
CA GLN A 139 -18.16 -22.46 -14.20
C GLN A 139 -18.94 -23.74 -13.89
N ILE A 140 -19.06 -24.12 -12.60
CA ILE A 140 -19.80 -25.31 -12.16
C ILE A 140 -21.28 -25.21 -12.53
N LEU A 141 -21.89 -24.03 -12.41
CA LEU A 141 -23.31 -23.84 -12.71
C LEU A 141 -23.60 -23.57 -14.20
N SER A 142 -22.57 -23.50 -15.05
CA SER A 142 -22.74 -23.15 -16.47
C SER A 142 -23.54 -24.19 -17.26
N ASP A 143 -23.51 -25.46 -16.84
CA ASP A 143 -24.25 -26.56 -17.45
C ASP A 143 -25.47 -27.00 -16.64
N PHE A 144 -25.75 -26.33 -15.51
CA PHE A 144 -26.92 -26.59 -14.68
C PHE A 144 -28.14 -25.81 -15.17
N ASP A 145 -29.31 -26.44 -15.17
CA ASP A 145 -30.59 -25.78 -15.46
C ASP A 145 -31.73 -26.42 -14.66
N HIS A 146 -32.80 -25.65 -14.44
CA HIS A 146 -34.00 -26.08 -13.74
C HIS A 146 -35.18 -25.14 -14.09
N PRO A 147 -36.43 -25.63 -14.22
CA PRO A 147 -37.58 -24.78 -14.55
C PRO A 147 -37.72 -23.54 -13.64
N SER A 148 -37.59 -23.69 -12.32
CA SER A 148 -37.65 -22.58 -11.35
C SER A 148 -36.46 -21.62 -11.40
N ALA A 149 -35.40 -21.92 -12.16
CA ALA A 149 -34.32 -20.98 -12.44
C ALA A 149 -34.76 -19.87 -13.42
N HIS A 150 -35.82 -20.08 -14.21
CA HIS A 150 -36.36 -19.13 -15.19
C HIS A 150 -37.48 -18.23 -14.62
N ARG A 151 -37.54 -18.10 -13.30
CA ARG A 151 -38.54 -17.26 -12.61
C ARG A 151 -38.23 -15.77 -12.79
N LYS A 152 -39.23 -14.93 -12.52
CA LYS A 152 -38.99 -13.49 -12.35
C LYS A 152 -38.38 -13.21 -10.97
N LEU A 153 -37.39 -12.33 -10.94
CA LEU A 153 -36.71 -11.92 -9.71
C LEU A 153 -36.32 -10.46 -9.84
N ASP A 154 -36.82 -9.62 -8.93
CA ASP A 154 -36.54 -8.17 -8.93
C ASP A 154 -35.03 -7.87 -8.91
N TRP A 155 -34.24 -8.77 -8.29
CA TRP A 155 -32.79 -8.66 -8.14
C TRP A 155 -31.98 -9.05 -9.40
N ASP A 156 -32.61 -9.54 -10.47
CA ASP A 156 -31.91 -9.82 -11.74
C ASP A 156 -31.66 -8.52 -12.52
N ILE A 157 -30.39 -8.29 -12.86
CA ILE A 157 -29.94 -7.12 -13.63
C ILE A 157 -30.68 -7.04 -14.98
N CYS A 158 -30.93 -8.18 -15.64
CA CYS A 158 -31.63 -8.19 -16.94
C CYS A 158 -33.11 -7.82 -16.83
N GLN A 159 -33.68 -7.80 -15.62
CA GLN A 159 -35.07 -7.46 -15.35
C GLN A 159 -35.23 -6.07 -14.72
N ALA A 160 -34.17 -5.26 -14.66
CA ALA A 160 -34.10 -4.00 -13.93
C ALA A 160 -34.96 -2.84 -14.48
N ALA A 161 -35.74 -3.04 -15.55
CA ALA A 161 -36.56 -1.99 -16.16
C ALA A 161 -37.60 -1.38 -15.19
N TRP A 162 -38.07 -2.15 -14.21
CA TRP A 162 -39.03 -1.69 -13.20
C TRP A 162 -38.52 -0.53 -12.32
N ILE A 163 -37.19 -0.30 -12.26
CA ILE A 163 -36.60 0.79 -11.47
C ILE A 163 -37.12 2.17 -11.93
N GLU A 164 -37.43 2.33 -13.22
CA GLU A 164 -37.92 3.59 -13.79
C GLU A 164 -39.20 4.10 -13.10
N GLU A 165 -40.06 3.19 -12.66
CA GLU A 165 -41.33 3.51 -11.98
C GLU A 165 -41.12 4.17 -10.59
N PHE A 166 -39.91 4.04 -10.02
CA PHE A 166 -39.60 4.47 -8.65
C PHE A 166 -38.56 5.60 -8.59
N ILE A 167 -38.20 6.19 -9.73
CA ILE A 167 -37.20 7.26 -9.79
C ILE A 167 -37.59 8.49 -8.95
N ASP A 168 -38.89 8.73 -8.78
CA ASP A 168 -39.41 9.89 -8.06
C ASP A 168 -39.18 9.88 -6.54
N ILE A 169 -38.75 8.74 -5.99
CA ILE A 169 -38.39 8.62 -4.57
C ILE A 169 -37.06 9.32 -4.26
N PHE A 170 -36.19 9.52 -5.27
CA PHE A 170 -34.84 10.07 -5.09
C PHE A 170 -34.81 11.60 -5.23
N ASN A 171 -33.78 12.23 -4.67
CA ASN A 171 -33.53 13.67 -4.90
C ASN A 171 -32.97 13.94 -6.30
N ASP A 172 -33.00 15.20 -6.75
CA ASP A 172 -32.66 15.57 -8.12
C ASP A 172 -31.23 15.21 -8.55
N ASP A 173 -30.27 15.22 -7.63
CA ASP A 173 -28.88 14.88 -7.95
C ASP A 173 -28.69 13.38 -8.18
N ILE A 174 -29.32 12.56 -7.34
CA ILE A 174 -29.34 11.11 -7.53
C ILE A 174 -30.17 10.73 -8.76
N LYS A 175 -31.31 11.40 -9.01
CA LYS A 175 -32.11 11.18 -10.24
C LYS A 175 -31.27 11.35 -11.51
N LYS A 176 -30.37 12.34 -11.58
CA LYS A 176 -29.48 12.52 -12.74
C LYS A 176 -28.58 11.30 -12.97
N ILE A 177 -27.99 10.76 -11.90
CA ILE A 177 -27.12 9.58 -11.97
C ILE A 177 -27.92 8.35 -12.42
N ILE A 178 -29.08 8.12 -11.79
CA ILE A 178 -29.98 7.01 -12.12
C ILE A 178 -30.40 7.07 -13.60
N SER A 179 -30.91 8.22 -14.06
CA SER A 179 -31.33 8.42 -15.44
C SER A 179 -30.20 8.20 -16.45
N SER A 180 -28.98 8.62 -16.10
CA SER A 180 -27.80 8.41 -16.96
C SER A 180 -27.50 6.92 -17.14
N PHE A 181 -27.50 6.15 -16.05
CA PHE A 181 -27.28 4.70 -16.11
C PHE A 181 -28.46 3.93 -16.71
N GLN A 182 -29.70 4.36 -16.50
CA GLN A 182 -30.89 3.75 -17.14
C GLN A 182 -30.85 3.93 -18.66
N LYS A 183 -30.50 5.13 -19.13
CA LYS A 183 -30.28 5.37 -20.55
C LYS A 183 -29.16 4.48 -21.10
N ARG A 184 -28.01 4.46 -20.42
CA ARG A 184 -26.87 3.63 -20.84
C ARG A 184 -27.21 2.14 -20.83
N PHE A 185 -28.00 1.67 -19.86
CA PHE A 185 -28.48 0.30 -19.77
C PHE A 185 -29.40 -0.05 -20.96
N SER A 186 -30.31 0.87 -21.31
CA SER A 186 -31.16 0.74 -22.50
C SER A 186 -30.32 0.63 -23.78
N ASP A 187 -29.26 1.42 -23.90
CA ASP A 187 -28.35 1.41 -25.06
C ASP A 187 -27.62 0.06 -25.22
N ILE A 188 -27.36 -0.68 -24.13
CA ILE A 188 -26.64 -1.96 -24.17
C ILE A 188 -27.54 -3.20 -24.16
N LEU A 189 -28.87 -3.03 -24.04
CA LEU A 189 -29.78 -4.16 -23.79
C LEU A 189 -29.75 -5.22 -24.91
N LEU A 190 -29.59 -4.80 -26.17
CA LEU A 190 -29.43 -5.73 -27.30
C LEU A 190 -28.15 -6.56 -27.16
N GLN A 191 -27.03 -5.93 -26.84
CA GLN A 191 -25.73 -6.58 -26.66
C GLN A 191 -25.76 -7.53 -25.44
N LEU A 192 -26.40 -7.11 -24.36
CA LEU A 192 -26.57 -7.91 -23.14
C LEU A 192 -27.34 -9.20 -23.39
N ASN A 193 -28.34 -9.17 -24.28
CA ASN A 193 -29.15 -10.34 -24.65
C ASN A 193 -28.38 -11.36 -25.51
N GLU A 194 -27.31 -10.95 -26.19
CA GLU A 194 -26.42 -11.79 -26.99
C GLU A 194 -25.26 -12.40 -26.18
N LEU A 195 -25.12 -12.02 -24.91
CA LEU A 195 -24.14 -12.65 -24.01
C LEU A 195 -24.60 -14.06 -23.62
N ARG A 196 -23.63 -14.89 -23.24
CA ARG A 196 -23.89 -16.25 -22.75
C ARG A 196 -24.67 -16.24 -21.44
N LYS A 197 -25.60 -17.20 -21.32
CA LYS A 197 -26.56 -17.32 -20.22
C LYS A 197 -26.39 -18.65 -19.50
N GLY A 198 -26.72 -18.66 -18.22
CA GLY A 198 -26.65 -19.83 -17.37
C GLY A 198 -27.19 -19.52 -15.97
N VAL A 199 -27.29 -20.53 -15.12
CA VAL A 199 -27.64 -20.31 -13.71
C VAL A 199 -26.45 -19.64 -13.01
N ILE A 200 -26.70 -18.54 -12.31
CA ILE A 200 -25.72 -17.84 -11.48
C ILE A 200 -26.17 -17.78 -10.01
N HIS A 201 -25.26 -17.45 -9.10
CA HIS A 201 -25.59 -17.27 -7.68
C HIS A 201 -26.44 -16.03 -7.42
N ASN A 202 -26.13 -14.90 -8.09
CA ASN A 202 -26.89 -13.63 -8.04
C ASN A 202 -26.96 -12.88 -6.70
N ASP A 203 -26.26 -13.34 -5.65
CA ASP A 203 -26.32 -12.72 -4.31
C ASP A 203 -25.04 -12.95 -3.47
N VAL A 204 -23.88 -12.73 -4.09
CA VAL A 204 -22.58 -12.84 -3.40
C VAL A 204 -22.30 -11.55 -2.61
N ASN A 205 -23.04 -11.35 -1.52
CA ASN A 205 -22.92 -10.19 -0.63
C ASN A 205 -22.09 -10.49 0.64
N ASP A 206 -21.80 -9.46 1.44
CA ASP A 206 -20.92 -9.51 2.62
C ASP A 206 -21.29 -10.54 3.70
N ASN A 207 -22.53 -11.03 3.72
CA ASN A 207 -23.01 -12.02 4.68
C ASN A 207 -23.06 -13.45 4.10
N ASN A 208 -22.85 -13.59 2.79
CA ASN A 208 -22.86 -14.85 2.07
C ASN A 208 -21.46 -15.36 1.71
N ILE A 209 -20.42 -14.62 2.11
CA ILE A 209 -19.01 -14.96 1.87
C ILE A 209 -18.36 -15.41 3.17
N ILE A 210 -17.80 -16.62 3.17
CA ILE A 210 -17.05 -17.19 4.29
C ILE A 210 -15.54 -17.09 4.03
N VAL A 211 -14.83 -16.43 4.94
CA VAL A 211 -13.38 -16.23 4.92
C VAL A 211 -12.70 -17.17 5.92
N SER A 212 -11.47 -17.57 5.62
CA SER A 212 -10.63 -18.41 6.49
C SER A 212 -10.42 -17.80 7.89
N GLY A 213 -10.19 -18.67 8.88
CA GLY A 213 -9.92 -18.28 10.27
C GLY A 213 -8.53 -17.66 10.48
N GLN A 214 -7.61 -17.78 9.52
CA GLN A 214 -6.27 -17.22 9.61
C GLN A 214 -6.31 -15.69 9.50
N LEU A 215 -5.73 -14.99 10.47
CA LEU A 215 -5.71 -13.52 10.50
C LEU A 215 -4.65 -12.93 9.56
N SER A 216 -3.54 -13.63 9.34
CA SER A 216 -2.35 -13.12 8.63
C SER A 216 -2.35 -13.36 7.12
N ASP A 217 -3.23 -14.26 6.63
CA ASP A 217 -3.45 -14.60 5.21
C ASP A 217 -4.93 -15.01 4.99
N PRO A 218 -5.89 -14.08 5.10
CA PRO A 218 -7.30 -14.38 4.92
C PRO A 218 -7.59 -14.73 3.45
N LYS A 219 -8.38 -15.79 3.23
CA LYS A 219 -8.84 -16.21 1.88
C LYS A 219 -10.32 -16.56 1.92
N VAL A 220 -11.04 -16.31 0.83
CA VAL A 220 -12.40 -16.83 0.66
C VAL A 220 -12.34 -18.35 0.63
N LYS A 221 -13.24 -18.97 1.41
CA LYS A 221 -13.33 -20.43 1.57
C LYS A 221 -14.61 -20.97 0.94
N ALA A 222 -15.71 -20.23 1.03
CA ALA A 222 -16.99 -20.65 0.50
C ALA A 222 -17.89 -19.44 0.22
N ILE A 223 -18.79 -19.62 -0.73
CA ILE A 223 -19.96 -18.77 -0.94
C ILE A 223 -21.19 -19.61 -0.63
N ILE A 224 -22.07 -19.06 0.20
CA ILE A 224 -23.24 -19.73 0.74
C ILE A 224 -24.52 -18.99 0.37
N ASP A 225 -25.64 -19.68 0.57
CA ASP A 225 -26.99 -19.17 0.34
C ASP A 225 -27.38 -18.92 -1.13
N TYR A 226 -27.78 -20.00 -1.81
CA TYR A 226 -28.15 -20.02 -3.22
C TYR A 226 -29.64 -19.70 -3.48
N GLY A 227 -30.32 -19.06 -2.53
CA GLY A 227 -31.76 -18.78 -2.62
C GLY A 227 -32.12 -17.86 -3.80
N ASP A 228 -31.22 -16.96 -4.15
CA ASP A 228 -31.40 -15.98 -5.22
C ASP A 228 -30.85 -16.42 -6.58
N ALA A 229 -30.37 -17.67 -6.68
CA ALA A 229 -29.84 -18.20 -7.91
C ALA A 229 -30.89 -18.15 -9.03
N ILE A 230 -30.47 -17.79 -10.25
CA ILE A 230 -31.37 -17.51 -11.38
C ILE A 230 -30.65 -17.75 -12.71
N TYR A 231 -31.39 -18.13 -13.75
CA TYR A 231 -30.90 -18.23 -15.12
C TYR A 231 -30.90 -16.84 -15.79
N THR A 232 -29.72 -16.27 -16.06
CA THR A 232 -29.55 -14.94 -16.67
C THR A 232 -28.17 -14.83 -17.35
N SER A 233 -27.78 -13.65 -17.86
CA SER A 233 -26.45 -13.44 -18.44
C SER A 233 -25.36 -13.68 -17.38
N GLN A 234 -24.39 -14.55 -17.67
CA GLN A 234 -23.46 -15.05 -16.64
C GLN A 234 -22.57 -13.96 -16.04
N ILE A 235 -22.21 -12.95 -16.84
CA ILE A 235 -21.46 -11.77 -16.41
C ILE A 235 -22.12 -11.00 -15.25
N ASN A 236 -23.45 -11.12 -15.08
CA ASN A 236 -24.18 -10.47 -14.00
C ASN A 236 -23.68 -10.95 -12.63
N ASN A 237 -23.18 -12.18 -12.51
CA ASN A 237 -22.63 -12.66 -11.25
C ASN A 237 -21.40 -11.83 -10.83
N LEU A 238 -20.49 -11.54 -11.76
CA LEU A 238 -19.34 -10.67 -11.51
C LEU A 238 -19.76 -9.24 -11.17
N ALA A 239 -20.77 -8.71 -11.86
CA ALA A 239 -21.32 -7.39 -11.56
C ALA A 239 -21.85 -7.31 -10.12
N VAL A 240 -22.55 -8.35 -9.66
CA VAL A 240 -23.04 -8.48 -8.28
C VAL A 240 -21.90 -8.50 -7.27
N ILE A 241 -20.86 -9.30 -7.51
CA ILE A 241 -19.70 -9.41 -6.62
C ILE A 241 -19.00 -8.06 -6.47
N ILE A 242 -18.73 -7.38 -7.58
CA ILE A 242 -18.08 -6.06 -7.56
C ILE A 242 -18.95 -5.06 -6.79
N ALA A 243 -20.26 -5.01 -7.07
CA ALA A 243 -21.17 -4.06 -6.45
C ALA A 243 -21.15 -4.13 -4.91
N TYR A 244 -21.01 -5.32 -4.31
CA TYR A 244 -20.91 -5.48 -2.86
C TYR A 244 -19.48 -5.37 -2.33
N ALA A 245 -18.52 -6.10 -2.92
CA ALA A 245 -17.17 -6.24 -2.35
C ALA A 245 -16.35 -4.93 -2.33
N VAL A 246 -16.68 -3.97 -3.22
CA VAL A 246 -16.00 -2.67 -3.29
C VAL A 246 -16.72 -1.55 -2.55
N MET A 247 -17.84 -1.84 -1.86
CA MET A 247 -18.49 -0.88 -0.97
C MET A 247 -17.53 -0.42 0.13
N GLY A 248 -17.59 0.88 0.46
CA GLY A 248 -16.74 1.49 1.48
C GLY A 248 -15.26 1.62 1.09
N LYS A 249 -14.86 1.24 -0.13
CA LYS A 249 -13.47 1.40 -0.59
C LYS A 249 -13.19 2.85 -1.01
N PRO A 250 -12.02 3.41 -0.65
CA PRO A 250 -11.58 4.70 -1.17
C PRO A 250 -11.57 4.75 -2.70
N ASP A 251 -10.91 3.77 -3.33
CA ASP A 251 -10.80 3.62 -4.80
C ASP A 251 -11.51 2.31 -5.23
N PRO A 252 -12.79 2.39 -5.64
CA PRO A 252 -13.57 1.20 -5.98
C PRO A 252 -13.09 0.51 -7.27
N LEU A 253 -12.49 1.24 -8.21
CA LEU A 253 -11.95 0.63 -9.43
C LEU A 253 -10.76 -0.25 -9.06
N GLN A 254 -9.79 0.27 -8.31
CA GLN A 254 -8.64 -0.51 -7.85
C GLN A 254 -9.05 -1.75 -7.04
N ALA A 255 -10.10 -1.65 -6.21
CA ALA A 255 -10.61 -2.80 -5.47
C ALA A 255 -11.31 -3.85 -6.37
N ALA A 256 -11.89 -3.44 -7.49
CA ALA A 256 -12.53 -4.35 -8.44
C ALA A 256 -11.51 -5.14 -9.27
N LEU A 257 -10.32 -4.60 -9.54
CA LEU A 257 -9.33 -5.22 -10.42
C LEU A 257 -8.88 -6.64 -9.97
N PRO A 258 -8.53 -6.89 -8.68
CA PRO A 258 -8.19 -8.23 -8.23
C PRO A 258 -9.37 -9.21 -8.37
N ILE A 259 -10.61 -8.75 -8.13
CA ILE A 259 -11.83 -9.56 -8.26
C ILE A 259 -12.01 -10.01 -9.72
N VAL A 260 -11.96 -9.08 -10.67
CA VAL A 260 -12.08 -9.38 -12.11
C VAL A 260 -10.98 -10.35 -12.55
N LYS A 261 -9.73 -10.13 -12.09
CA LYS A 261 -8.60 -11.00 -12.38
C LYS A 261 -8.82 -12.43 -11.87
N GLY A 262 -9.25 -12.57 -10.61
CA GLY A 262 -9.55 -13.86 -10.00
C GLY A 262 -10.69 -14.59 -10.73
N TYR A 263 -11.76 -13.85 -11.02
CA TYR A 263 -12.92 -14.37 -11.73
C TYR A 263 -12.55 -14.86 -13.13
N HIS A 264 -11.84 -14.04 -13.92
CA HIS A 264 -11.37 -14.41 -15.25
C HIS A 264 -10.44 -15.63 -15.23
N LYS A 265 -9.63 -15.78 -14.17
CA LYS A 265 -8.73 -16.94 -14.04
C LYS A 265 -9.49 -18.26 -13.88
N ALA A 266 -10.62 -18.25 -13.17
CA ALA A 266 -11.46 -19.44 -12.99
C ALA A 266 -12.48 -19.62 -14.14
N PHE A 267 -13.06 -18.52 -14.61
CA PHE A 267 -14.05 -18.49 -15.69
C PHE A 267 -13.67 -17.40 -16.71
N PRO A 268 -13.01 -17.78 -17.82
CA PRO A 268 -12.51 -16.82 -18.80
C PRO A 268 -13.63 -15.93 -19.35
N LEU A 269 -13.43 -14.62 -19.20
CA LEU A 269 -14.32 -13.56 -19.69
C LEU A 269 -14.00 -13.20 -21.14
N GLU A 270 -15.03 -12.87 -21.91
CA GLU A 270 -14.92 -12.37 -23.28
C GLU A 270 -14.86 -10.84 -23.33
N GLU A 271 -14.22 -10.24 -24.34
CA GLU A 271 -14.12 -8.78 -24.47
C GLU A 271 -15.49 -8.08 -24.46
N LYS A 272 -16.48 -8.66 -25.16
CA LYS A 272 -17.86 -8.14 -25.18
C LYS A 272 -18.57 -8.20 -23.83
N GLU A 273 -18.15 -9.08 -22.91
CA GLU A 273 -18.69 -9.11 -21.55
C GLU A 273 -18.09 -7.96 -20.71
N LEU A 274 -16.79 -7.70 -20.88
CA LEU A 274 -16.08 -6.62 -20.18
C LEU A 274 -16.60 -5.23 -20.59
N ASP A 275 -16.95 -5.06 -21.87
CA ASP A 275 -17.49 -3.80 -22.41
C ASP A 275 -18.82 -3.39 -21.74
N LEU A 276 -19.56 -4.34 -21.15
CA LEU A 276 -20.84 -4.06 -20.49
C LEU A 276 -20.71 -3.98 -18.95
N LEU A 277 -19.62 -4.49 -18.37
CA LEU A 277 -19.49 -4.72 -16.93
C LEU A 277 -19.62 -3.43 -16.09
N TYR A 278 -19.09 -2.30 -16.57
CA TYR A 278 -19.22 -1.01 -15.90
C TYR A 278 -20.69 -0.64 -15.63
N VAL A 279 -21.54 -0.82 -16.64
CA VAL A 279 -22.97 -0.51 -16.59
C VAL A 279 -23.70 -1.52 -15.73
N LEU A 280 -23.38 -2.81 -15.85
CA LEU A 280 -24.04 -3.88 -15.08
C LEU A 280 -23.79 -3.73 -13.56
N VAL A 281 -22.58 -3.34 -13.15
CA VAL A 281 -22.28 -3.01 -11.74
C VAL A 281 -23.16 -1.86 -11.26
N ALA A 282 -23.26 -0.79 -12.05
CA ALA A 282 -24.10 0.36 -11.72
C ALA A 282 -25.58 -0.04 -11.59
N VAL A 283 -26.11 -0.84 -12.52
CA VAL A 283 -27.50 -1.31 -12.48
C VAL A 283 -27.76 -2.17 -11.24
N ARG A 284 -26.80 -3.00 -10.81
CA ARG A 284 -26.95 -3.73 -9.54
C ARG A 284 -26.99 -2.81 -8.33
N LEU A 285 -26.20 -1.73 -8.32
CA LEU A 285 -26.28 -0.70 -7.27
C LEU A 285 -27.64 -0.01 -7.29
N LEU A 286 -28.17 0.33 -8.47
CA LEU A 286 -29.52 0.89 -8.62
C LEU A 286 -30.59 -0.04 -8.05
N LEU A 287 -30.54 -1.34 -8.35
CA LEU A 287 -31.44 -2.34 -7.77
C LEU A 287 -31.41 -2.31 -6.23
N SER A 288 -30.21 -2.29 -5.64
CA SER A 288 -30.02 -2.25 -4.19
C SER A 288 -30.60 -0.99 -3.56
N ILE A 289 -30.33 0.16 -4.16
CA ILE A 289 -30.76 1.47 -3.64
C ILE A 289 -32.28 1.61 -3.78
N THR A 290 -32.85 1.28 -4.94
CA THR A 290 -34.31 1.34 -5.17
C THR A 290 -35.07 0.37 -4.29
N LYS A 291 -34.58 -0.87 -4.11
CA LYS A 291 -35.23 -1.82 -3.22
C LYS A 291 -35.22 -1.35 -1.77
N SER A 292 -34.10 -0.79 -1.30
CA SER A 292 -34.01 -0.23 0.05
C SER A 292 -34.96 0.96 0.24
N ALA A 293 -35.05 1.87 -0.74
CA ALA A 293 -35.97 3.01 -0.70
C ALA A 293 -37.44 2.58 -0.66
N ILE A 294 -37.84 1.58 -1.46
CA ILE A 294 -39.20 1.01 -1.42
C ILE A 294 -39.49 0.37 -0.06
N ASN A 295 -38.52 -0.39 0.47
CA ASN A 295 -38.67 -1.07 1.75
C ASN A 295 -38.81 -0.09 2.92
N LYS A 296 -38.08 1.03 2.89
CA LYS A 296 -38.19 2.12 3.86
C LYS A 296 -39.59 2.75 3.90
N LEU A 297 -40.24 2.88 2.75
CA LEU A 297 -41.62 3.36 2.68
C LEU A 297 -42.64 2.35 3.23
N LYS A 298 -42.36 1.04 3.08
CA LYS A 298 -43.25 -0.04 3.52
C LYS A 298 -43.08 -0.43 4.99
N GLU A 299 -41.84 -0.41 5.49
CA GLU A 299 -41.44 -0.85 6.83
C GLU A 299 -40.44 0.15 7.46
N PRO A 300 -40.87 1.37 7.80
CA PRO A 300 -39.97 2.44 8.25
C PRO A 300 -39.21 2.13 9.55
N GLU A 301 -39.71 1.21 10.37
CA GLU A 301 -39.12 0.80 11.65
C GLU A 301 -38.12 -0.37 11.52
N ASN A 302 -37.91 -0.92 10.32
CA ASN A 302 -37.05 -2.09 10.11
C ASN A 302 -35.61 -1.67 9.73
N GLU A 303 -34.79 -1.40 10.74
CA GLU A 303 -33.40 -0.95 10.57
C GLU A 303 -32.54 -1.89 9.71
N TYR A 304 -32.84 -3.20 9.68
CA TYR A 304 -32.12 -4.18 8.86
C TYR A 304 -32.23 -3.89 7.35
N LEU A 305 -33.34 -3.32 6.89
CA LEU A 305 -33.58 -3.00 5.47
C LEU A 305 -32.83 -1.73 5.02
N LEU A 306 -32.15 -1.04 5.93
CA LEU A 306 -31.47 0.24 5.71
C LEU A 306 -29.92 0.12 5.72
N ILE A 307 -29.38 -1.05 6.07
CA ILE A 307 -27.94 -1.26 6.29
C ILE A 307 -27.10 -1.00 5.02
N SER A 308 -27.63 -1.34 3.83
CA SER A 308 -26.90 -1.25 2.56
C SER A 308 -27.18 0.02 1.75
N GLU A 309 -28.17 0.85 2.12
CA GLU A 309 -28.60 2.03 1.35
C GLU A 309 -27.46 3.03 1.16
N LYS A 310 -26.88 3.49 2.28
CA LYS A 310 -25.86 4.54 2.29
C LYS A 310 -24.54 4.09 1.63
N PRO A 311 -23.97 2.92 1.95
CA PRO A 311 -22.75 2.44 1.28
C PRO A 311 -22.93 2.25 -0.24
N ALA A 312 -24.09 1.73 -0.68
CA ALA A 312 -24.39 1.55 -2.10
C ALA A 312 -24.52 2.89 -2.83
N LEU A 313 -25.18 3.87 -2.21
CA LEU A 313 -25.31 5.22 -2.78
C LEU A 313 -23.95 5.91 -2.93
N THR A 314 -23.11 5.88 -1.89
CA THR A 314 -21.75 6.44 -1.95
C THR A 314 -20.90 5.75 -3.02
N LEU A 315 -21.03 4.43 -3.17
CA LEU A 315 -20.35 3.70 -4.24
C LEU A 315 -20.88 4.11 -5.62
N LEU A 316 -22.19 4.26 -5.81
CA LEU A 316 -22.79 4.68 -7.08
C LEU A 316 -22.28 6.06 -7.52
N GLU A 317 -22.18 7.03 -6.59
CA GLU A 317 -21.62 8.35 -6.87
C GLU A 317 -20.15 8.27 -7.30
N LYS A 318 -19.33 7.50 -6.57
CA LYS A 318 -17.92 7.28 -6.95
C LYS A 318 -17.80 6.58 -8.30
N TRP A 319 -18.63 5.56 -8.55
CA TRP A 319 -18.64 4.79 -9.79
C TRP A 319 -19.05 5.66 -10.97
N TYR A 320 -20.05 6.53 -10.80
CA TYR A 320 -20.49 7.50 -11.79
C TYR A 320 -19.42 8.55 -12.14
N ALA A 321 -18.56 8.92 -11.18
CA ALA A 321 -17.46 9.83 -11.40
C ALA A 321 -16.30 9.20 -12.21
N LEU A 322 -16.25 7.87 -12.34
CA LEU A 322 -15.27 7.19 -13.16
C LEU A 322 -15.58 7.34 -14.65
N ASN A 323 -14.54 7.30 -15.48
CA ASN A 323 -14.72 7.19 -16.91
C ASN A 323 -14.98 5.73 -17.32
N GLU A 324 -16.13 5.46 -17.94
CA GLU A 324 -16.54 4.12 -18.41
C GLU A 324 -15.45 3.41 -19.23
N LYS A 325 -14.78 4.13 -20.14
CA LYS A 325 -13.74 3.55 -20.98
C LYS A 325 -12.50 3.21 -20.16
N LEU A 326 -12.07 4.08 -19.25
CA LEU A 326 -10.94 3.80 -18.38
C LEU A 326 -11.19 2.55 -17.50
N VAL A 327 -12.41 2.41 -16.97
CA VAL A 327 -12.84 1.20 -16.23
C VAL A 327 -12.73 -0.03 -17.12
N THR A 328 -13.28 0.05 -18.34
CA THR A 328 -13.25 -1.05 -19.32
C THR A 328 -11.82 -1.43 -19.70
N TYR A 329 -10.95 -0.46 -19.99
CA TYR A 329 -9.54 -0.68 -20.31
C TYR A 329 -8.78 -1.33 -19.13
N SER A 330 -9.14 -0.96 -17.90
CA SER A 330 -8.56 -1.57 -16.69
C SER A 330 -9.00 -3.02 -16.51
N PHE A 331 -10.28 -3.34 -16.75
CA PHE A 331 -10.78 -4.72 -16.73
C PHE A 331 -10.13 -5.58 -17.83
N ARG A 332 -10.02 -5.05 -19.05
CA ARG A 332 -9.32 -5.70 -20.17
C ARG A 332 -7.88 -6.05 -19.80
N SER A 333 -7.17 -5.10 -19.19
CA SER A 333 -5.77 -5.27 -18.77
C SER A 333 -5.58 -6.44 -17.81
N VAL A 334 -6.41 -6.55 -16.77
CA VAL A 334 -6.28 -7.64 -15.78
C VAL A 334 -6.74 -9.00 -16.30
N CYS A 335 -7.51 -9.03 -17.37
CA CYS A 335 -7.86 -10.23 -18.13
C CYS A 335 -6.81 -10.61 -19.19
N GLY A 336 -5.74 -9.82 -19.36
CA GLY A 336 -4.66 -10.10 -20.32
C GLY A 336 -4.93 -9.63 -21.76
N PHE A 337 -6.00 -8.86 -21.99
CA PHE A 337 -6.23 -8.17 -23.25
C PHE A 337 -5.46 -6.84 -23.32
N ASN A 338 -5.22 -6.32 -24.53
CA ASN A 338 -4.73 -4.95 -24.68
C ASN A 338 -5.74 -3.98 -24.04
N PRO A 339 -5.30 -3.08 -23.13
CA PRO A 339 -6.21 -2.17 -22.44
C PRO A 339 -7.02 -1.34 -23.44
N HIS A 340 -6.36 -0.64 -24.37
CA HIS A 340 -7.01 0.05 -25.48
C HIS A 340 -7.22 -0.91 -26.67
N PRO A 341 -8.46 -1.06 -27.20
CA PRO A 341 -8.76 -1.98 -28.30
C PRO A 341 -7.93 -1.75 -29.58
N GLN A 342 -7.59 -0.50 -29.89
CA GLN A 342 -6.79 -0.15 -31.09
C GLN A 342 -5.27 -0.12 -30.86
N GLU A 343 -4.76 -0.55 -29.71
CA GLU A 343 -3.32 -0.50 -29.42
C GLU A 343 -2.49 -1.25 -30.47
N ALA A 344 -2.91 -2.47 -30.83
CA ALA A 344 -2.21 -3.28 -31.83
C ALA A 344 -2.21 -2.63 -33.22
N GLU A 345 -3.34 -2.06 -33.64
CA GLU A 345 -3.47 -1.31 -34.89
C GLU A 345 -2.55 -0.09 -34.91
N PHE A 346 -2.50 0.66 -33.80
CA PHE A 346 -1.62 1.80 -33.65
C PHE A 346 -0.14 1.40 -33.70
N VAL A 347 0.26 0.32 -33.01
CA VAL A 347 1.64 -0.17 -33.02
C VAL A 347 2.08 -0.48 -34.46
N MET A 348 1.23 -1.16 -35.24
CA MET A 348 1.51 -1.46 -36.65
C MET A 348 1.61 -0.18 -37.50
N TRP A 349 0.72 0.79 -37.30
CA TRP A 349 0.77 2.07 -38.00
C TRP A 349 2.07 2.83 -37.67
N ARG A 350 2.42 2.95 -36.39
CA ARG A 350 3.60 3.67 -35.90
C ARG A 350 4.90 3.11 -36.46
N ASN A 351 5.03 1.77 -36.52
CA ASN A 351 6.21 1.11 -37.08
C ASN A 351 6.45 1.45 -38.57
N ASN A 352 5.41 1.85 -39.30
CA ASN A 352 5.48 2.30 -40.69
C ASN A 352 5.61 3.82 -40.84
N ASN A 353 5.55 4.59 -39.75
CA ASN A 353 5.50 6.06 -39.75
C ASN A 353 6.54 6.67 -38.80
N ILE A 354 7.80 6.26 -38.96
CA ILE A 354 8.95 6.83 -38.21
C ILE A 354 9.22 8.27 -38.67
N CYS A 355 9.52 9.15 -37.71
CA CYS A 355 9.80 10.57 -37.88
C CYS A 355 11.26 10.91 -37.51
N HIS A 356 11.72 12.08 -37.95
CA HIS A 356 13.01 12.65 -37.57
C HIS A 356 12.82 13.87 -36.66
N LEU A 357 13.82 14.17 -35.80
CA LEU A 357 13.77 15.36 -34.93
C LEU A 357 13.61 16.66 -35.72
N LYS A 358 14.23 16.75 -36.90
CA LYS A 358 14.08 17.89 -37.83
C LYS A 358 12.64 18.09 -38.34
N ASP A 359 11.80 17.05 -38.29
CA ASP A 359 10.40 17.15 -38.72
C ASP A 359 9.57 17.90 -37.66
N LEU A 360 10.00 17.84 -36.39
CA LEU A 360 9.39 18.56 -35.26
C LEU A 360 10.06 19.91 -35.02
N PHE A 361 11.39 19.96 -35.10
CA PHE A 361 12.25 21.13 -34.84
C PHE A 361 13.16 21.43 -36.04
N PRO A 362 12.64 21.99 -37.14
CA PRO A 362 13.43 22.19 -38.36
C PRO A 362 14.57 23.21 -38.21
N THR A 363 14.53 24.07 -37.19
CA THR A 363 15.59 25.04 -36.88
C THR A 363 16.71 24.48 -36.03
N ILE A 364 16.55 23.29 -35.44
CA ILE A 364 17.57 22.66 -34.59
C ILE A 364 18.27 21.56 -35.39
N ASN A 365 19.59 21.70 -35.57
CA ASN A 365 20.40 20.69 -36.24
C ASN A 365 20.78 19.56 -35.25
N ALA A 366 19.79 18.80 -34.78
CA ALA A 366 20.00 17.66 -33.89
C ALA A 366 19.84 16.33 -34.62
N LYS A 367 20.81 15.43 -34.42
CA LYS A 367 20.82 14.08 -35.02
C LYS A 367 20.26 13.02 -34.09
N CYS A 368 20.31 13.27 -32.78
CA CYS A 368 19.90 12.33 -31.75
C CYS A 368 19.34 13.05 -30.52
N MET A 369 18.85 12.26 -29.57
CA MET A 369 18.38 12.72 -28.27
C MET A 369 19.33 12.23 -27.19
N THR A 370 19.71 13.13 -26.28
CA THR A 370 20.48 12.84 -25.07
C THR A 370 19.54 12.79 -23.88
N LYS A 371 19.60 11.71 -23.10
CA LYS A 371 18.71 11.50 -21.95
C LYS A 371 19.15 12.32 -20.74
N VAL A 372 18.21 12.95 -20.07
CA VAL A 372 18.35 13.47 -18.69
C VAL A 372 17.49 12.60 -17.74
N ASP A 373 18.01 12.30 -16.55
CA ASP A 373 17.29 11.56 -15.51
C ASP A 373 16.61 12.55 -14.56
N MET A 374 15.30 12.76 -14.75
CA MET A 374 14.45 13.58 -13.90
C MET A 374 13.67 12.73 -12.88
N SER A 375 14.03 11.45 -12.74
CA SER A 375 13.30 10.56 -11.86
C SER A 375 13.54 10.84 -10.37
N VAL A 376 12.68 10.32 -9.52
CA VAL A 376 12.77 10.40 -8.06
C VAL A 376 14.11 9.89 -7.51
N SER A 377 14.75 8.92 -8.17
CA SER A 377 16.04 8.37 -7.76
C SER A 377 17.25 9.12 -8.35
N SER A 378 17.03 10.23 -9.05
CA SER A 378 18.08 10.95 -9.77
C SER A 378 19.04 11.64 -8.80
N THR A 379 20.32 11.30 -8.87
CA THR A 379 21.39 12.05 -8.20
C THR A 379 21.70 13.36 -8.91
N TRP A 380 21.36 13.47 -10.20
CA TRP A 380 21.57 14.69 -11.00
C TRP A 380 20.64 15.83 -10.56
N LEU A 381 19.40 15.50 -10.20
CA LEU A 381 18.45 16.46 -9.63
C LEU A 381 19.00 17.09 -8.34
N GLY A 382 19.69 16.32 -7.52
CA GLY A 382 20.22 16.77 -6.23
C GLY A 382 19.17 16.73 -5.12
N SER A 383 19.23 17.71 -4.22
CA SER A 383 18.31 17.88 -3.10
C SER A 383 16.93 18.34 -3.55
N ARG A 384 15.92 18.26 -2.68
CA ARG A 384 14.60 18.87 -2.89
C ARG A 384 14.67 20.35 -3.13
N GLN A 385 15.56 21.05 -2.42
CA GLN A 385 15.74 22.48 -2.64
C GLN A 385 16.27 22.72 -4.06
N ASP A 386 17.19 21.88 -4.54
CA ASP A 386 17.80 22.03 -5.86
C ASP A 386 16.80 21.82 -7.00
N TYR A 387 15.99 20.77 -6.92
CA TYR A 387 15.09 20.43 -8.03
C TYR A 387 13.78 21.23 -8.04
N LEU A 388 13.47 21.93 -6.95
CA LEU A 388 12.39 22.93 -6.92
C LEU A 388 12.87 24.30 -7.41
N ASP A 389 14.18 24.53 -7.48
CA ASP A 389 14.77 25.71 -8.10
C ASP A 389 14.83 25.54 -9.63
N ASN A 390 13.89 26.21 -10.31
CA ASN A 390 13.81 26.16 -11.76
C ASN A 390 14.99 26.86 -12.46
N SER A 391 15.59 27.88 -11.83
CA SER A 391 16.78 28.57 -12.36
C SER A 391 17.99 27.65 -12.32
N LEU A 392 18.19 26.94 -11.20
CA LEU A 392 19.25 25.94 -11.09
C LEU A 392 19.03 24.77 -12.08
N THR A 393 17.80 24.29 -12.20
CA THR A 393 17.46 23.24 -13.16
C THR A 393 17.75 23.66 -14.60
N THR A 394 17.33 24.88 -14.98
CA THR A 394 17.62 25.47 -16.30
C THR A 394 19.13 25.59 -16.53
N HIS A 395 19.88 26.06 -15.52
CA HIS A 395 21.33 26.16 -15.61
C HIS A 395 21.99 24.78 -15.84
N LYS A 396 21.60 23.76 -15.08
CA LYS A 396 22.11 22.39 -15.24
C LYS A 396 21.78 21.82 -16.63
N LEU A 397 20.57 22.05 -17.14
CA LEU A 397 20.17 21.64 -18.49
C LEU A 397 21.00 22.32 -19.57
N ASN A 398 21.23 23.63 -19.45
CA ASN A 398 22.06 24.38 -20.39
C ASN A 398 23.51 23.85 -20.42
N MET A 399 24.08 23.56 -19.25
CA MET A 399 25.41 22.94 -19.16
C MET A 399 25.44 21.53 -19.79
N LEU A 400 24.38 20.74 -19.60
CA LEU A 400 24.24 19.44 -20.24
C LEU A 400 24.12 19.57 -21.77
N GLN A 401 23.40 20.57 -22.28
CA GLN A 401 23.28 20.84 -23.70
C GLN A 401 24.61 21.27 -24.34
N VAL A 402 25.40 22.11 -23.64
CA VAL A 402 26.74 22.54 -24.08
C VAL A 402 27.70 21.35 -24.23
N THR A 403 27.62 20.37 -23.32
CA THR A 403 28.46 19.17 -23.37
C THR A 403 28.00 18.13 -24.38
N ASN A 404 26.82 18.28 -24.97
CA ASN A 404 26.24 17.35 -25.96
C ASN A 404 25.82 18.07 -27.26
N PRO A 405 26.75 18.74 -27.97
CA PRO A 405 26.44 19.48 -29.19
C PRO A 405 25.95 18.54 -30.30
N GLY A 406 24.83 18.88 -30.94
CA GLY A 406 24.21 18.07 -32.01
C GLY A 406 23.17 17.05 -31.53
N SER A 407 22.79 17.11 -30.25
CA SER A 407 21.65 16.40 -29.68
C SER A 407 20.63 17.36 -29.06
N ILE A 408 19.38 16.93 -28.92
CA ILE A 408 18.40 17.60 -28.05
C ILE A 408 18.37 16.83 -26.72
N ILE A 409 18.43 17.56 -25.61
CA ILE A 409 18.16 16.94 -24.30
C ILE A 409 16.68 16.56 -24.28
N ALA A 410 16.38 15.27 -24.07
CA ALA A 410 15.01 14.77 -24.07
C ALA A 410 14.84 13.56 -23.15
N GLY A 411 13.62 13.32 -22.69
CA GLY A 411 13.34 12.22 -21.76
C GLY A 411 11.93 12.30 -21.18
N GLY A 412 11.63 11.40 -20.25
CA GLY A 412 10.41 11.52 -19.44
C GLY A 412 9.37 10.43 -19.64
N TYR A 413 9.29 9.74 -20.77
CA TYR A 413 8.23 8.72 -20.91
C TYR A 413 8.42 7.56 -19.91
N GLY A 414 7.40 7.28 -19.10
CA GLY A 414 7.42 6.28 -18.03
C GLY A 414 8.31 6.63 -16.85
N GLU A 415 8.79 7.87 -16.77
CA GLU A 415 9.66 8.33 -15.69
C GLU A 415 8.85 8.72 -14.46
N ILE A 416 9.21 8.18 -13.30
CA ILE A 416 8.63 8.56 -12.00
C ILE A 416 9.33 9.81 -11.50
N ARG A 417 8.67 10.97 -11.51
CA ARG A 417 9.29 12.27 -11.16
C ARG A 417 8.86 12.76 -9.77
N PRO A 418 9.74 13.47 -9.02
CA PRO A 418 9.44 13.94 -7.67
C PRO A 418 8.64 15.26 -7.60
N PHE A 419 8.25 15.84 -8.75
CA PHE A 419 7.68 17.20 -8.81
C PHE A 419 6.18 17.28 -8.52
N TYR A 420 5.44 16.19 -8.77
CA TYR A 420 3.98 16.17 -8.78
C TYR A 420 3.40 16.00 -7.37
N THR A 421 3.71 16.94 -6.47
CA THR A 421 3.42 16.82 -5.02
C THR A 421 2.20 17.59 -4.53
N SER A 422 1.55 18.38 -5.38
CA SER A 422 0.34 19.13 -5.01
C SER A 422 -0.92 18.27 -5.04
N ASP A 423 -1.99 18.73 -4.40
CA ASP A 423 -3.24 17.96 -4.26
C ASP A 423 -3.93 17.67 -5.60
N ILE A 424 -3.68 18.45 -6.65
CA ILE A 424 -4.21 18.17 -8.01
C ILE A 424 -3.67 16.85 -8.59
N PHE A 425 -2.50 16.39 -8.13
CA PHE A 425 -1.91 15.13 -8.56
C PHE A 425 -2.26 13.96 -7.64
N LYS A 426 -2.94 14.22 -6.53
CA LYS A 426 -3.21 13.24 -5.47
C LYS A 426 -4.58 12.57 -5.66
N LYS A 427 -4.66 11.28 -5.38
CA LYS A 427 -5.91 10.57 -5.07
C LYS A 427 -5.78 9.76 -3.80
N GLU A 428 -6.91 9.45 -3.17
CA GLU A 428 -6.94 8.48 -2.09
C GLU A 428 -7.05 7.07 -2.67
N GLY A 429 -5.99 6.27 -2.53
CA GLY A 429 -5.97 4.85 -2.91
C GLY A 429 -6.40 3.94 -1.75
N ASN A 430 -6.63 2.66 -2.04
CA ASN A 430 -7.03 1.69 -1.01
C ASN A 430 -5.93 1.37 0.01
N ASN A 431 -4.69 1.72 -0.31
CA ASN A 431 -3.53 1.56 0.57
C ASN A 431 -3.03 2.92 1.10
N GLY A 432 -3.82 4.00 0.98
CA GLY A 432 -3.43 5.36 1.31
C GLY A 432 -3.19 6.23 0.07
N PRO A 433 -2.69 7.47 0.25
CA PRO A 433 -2.54 8.42 -0.84
C PRO A 433 -1.59 7.96 -1.95
N GLU A 434 -2.00 8.22 -3.20
CA GLU A 434 -1.19 8.02 -4.40
C GLU A 434 -1.11 9.33 -5.19
N TYR A 435 -0.01 9.50 -5.92
CA TYR A 435 0.25 10.69 -6.72
C TYR A 435 0.49 10.29 -8.18
N ARG A 436 0.05 11.13 -9.13
CA ARG A 436 0.35 10.98 -10.55
C ARG A 436 1.80 11.36 -10.81
N THR A 437 2.71 10.43 -10.54
CA THR A 437 4.16 10.65 -10.63
C THR A 437 4.76 10.18 -11.96
N VAL A 438 4.03 9.34 -12.71
CA VAL A 438 4.55 8.73 -13.94
C VAL A 438 4.29 9.66 -15.10
N HIS A 439 5.34 10.14 -15.73
CA HIS A 439 5.21 11.02 -16.89
C HIS A 439 4.83 10.22 -18.15
N VAL A 440 3.78 10.62 -18.87
CA VAL A 440 3.22 9.87 -20.02
C VAL A 440 3.48 10.54 -21.37
N GLY A 441 4.24 11.63 -21.38
CA GLY A 441 4.76 12.26 -22.60
C GLY A 441 6.28 12.15 -22.73
N LEU A 442 6.80 12.82 -23.75
CA LEU A 442 8.22 13.01 -24.01
C LEU A 442 8.53 14.50 -23.99
N ASP A 443 9.45 14.90 -23.13
CA ASP A 443 9.90 16.28 -23.03
C ASP A 443 11.15 16.49 -23.88
N PHE A 444 11.19 17.62 -24.59
CA PHE A 444 12.33 18.11 -25.35
C PHE A 444 12.75 19.47 -24.79
N TRP A 445 13.87 19.51 -24.06
CA TRP A 445 14.40 20.76 -23.54
C TRP A 445 15.11 21.53 -24.65
N VAL A 446 14.46 22.61 -25.09
CA VAL A 446 14.89 23.49 -26.18
C VAL A 446 14.61 24.94 -25.79
N GLU A 447 15.28 25.89 -26.43
CA GLU A 447 15.13 27.30 -26.10
C GLU A 447 13.71 27.81 -26.34
N SER A 448 13.26 28.77 -25.52
CA SER A 448 12.01 29.48 -25.75
C SER A 448 12.03 30.16 -27.12
N GLY A 449 10.88 30.17 -27.80
CA GLY A 449 10.78 30.69 -29.17
C GLY A 449 11.21 29.69 -30.25
N THR A 450 11.60 28.46 -29.90
CA THR A 450 11.85 27.41 -30.89
C THR A 450 10.56 27.08 -31.65
N PRO A 451 10.54 27.11 -33.00
CA PRO A 451 9.37 26.76 -33.80
C PRO A 451 9.13 25.24 -33.80
N ILE A 452 7.84 24.88 -33.70
CA ILE A 452 7.35 23.50 -33.67
C ILE A 452 6.51 23.25 -34.92
N HIS A 453 6.71 22.09 -35.54
CA HIS A 453 6.02 21.68 -36.76
C HIS A 453 5.23 20.39 -36.57
N ALA A 454 4.11 20.26 -37.31
CA ALA A 454 3.24 19.10 -37.21
C ALA A 454 3.89 17.84 -37.83
N LEU A 455 4.04 16.77 -37.05
CA LEU A 455 4.58 15.49 -37.53
C LEU A 455 3.66 14.77 -38.54
N PHE A 456 2.35 14.99 -38.41
CA PHE A 456 1.32 14.30 -39.18
C PHE A 456 0.24 15.30 -39.64
N PRO A 457 -0.45 15.02 -40.76
CA PRO A 457 -1.63 15.79 -41.10
C PRO A 457 -2.72 15.53 -40.06
N GLY A 458 -3.50 16.54 -39.72
CA GLY A 458 -4.50 16.42 -38.68
C GLY A 458 -5.47 17.59 -38.65
N LYS A 459 -6.42 17.51 -37.72
CA LYS A 459 -7.40 18.55 -37.46
C LYS A 459 -7.17 19.11 -36.05
N VAL A 460 -7.20 20.43 -35.89
CA VAL A 460 -7.11 21.05 -34.56
C VAL A 460 -8.30 20.62 -33.72
N TYR A 461 -8.04 19.82 -32.68
CA TYR A 461 -9.05 19.33 -31.75
C TYR A 461 -9.32 20.33 -30.63
N SER A 462 -8.24 20.87 -30.05
CA SER A 462 -8.27 21.83 -28.96
C SER A 462 -7.07 22.77 -28.99
N LEU A 463 -7.29 23.99 -28.51
CA LEU A 463 -6.31 25.02 -28.19
C LEU A 463 -6.72 25.58 -26.83
N HIS A 464 -5.86 25.49 -25.83
CA HIS A 464 -6.21 25.88 -24.47
C HIS A 464 -4.99 26.47 -23.73
N ASN A 465 -5.23 27.30 -22.72
CA ASN A 465 -4.18 27.79 -21.83
C ASN A 465 -4.42 27.26 -20.42
N ASN A 466 -3.62 26.30 -19.98
CA ASN A 466 -3.70 25.69 -18.67
C ASN A 466 -2.90 26.53 -17.65
N THR A 467 -3.60 27.36 -16.86
CA THR A 467 -2.95 28.37 -15.99
C THR A 467 -2.55 27.86 -14.60
N GLY A 468 -2.62 26.56 -14.34
CA GLY A 468 -2.18 25.97 -13.07
C GLY A 468 -0.66 26.09 -12.89
N ASP A 469 -0.20 26.24 -11.64
CA ASP A 469 1.23 26.15 -11.35
C ASP A 469 1.74 24.75 -11.67
N LYS A 470 2.86 24.66 -12.40
CA LYS A 470 3.43 23.42 -12.94
C LYS A 470 2.48 22.62 -13.84
N ASP A 471 1.44 23.25 -14.36
CA ASP A 471 0.60 22.73 -15.45
C ASP A 471 1.28 22.99 -16.82
N TYR A 472 0.59 22.73 -17.92
CA TYR A 472 1.16 22.86 -19.27
C TYR A 472 1.37 24.29 -19.77
N GLY A 473 0.67 25.29 -19.23
CA GLY A 473 0.48 26.54 -19.97
C GLY A 473 -0.30 26.31 -21.28
N PRO A 474 -0.01 27.07 -22.35
CA PRO A 474 -0.63 26.87 -23.66
C PRO A 474 -0.41 25.48 -24.27
N THR A 475 -1.50 24.85 -24.71
CA THR A 475 -1.53 23.53 -25.34
C THR A 475 -2.26 23.54 -26.70
N LEU A 476 -1.79 22.68 -27.60
CA LEU A 476 -2.41 22.36 -28.88
C LEU A 476 -2.62 20.84 -28.96
N ILE A 477 -3.84 20.41 -29.26
CA ILE A 477 -4.17 19.00 -29.52
C ILE A 477 -4.60 18.86 -30.98
N LEU A 478 -3.96 17.95 -31.71
CA LEU A 478 -4.34 17.56 -33.06
C LEU A 478 -5.00 16.18 -33.04
N GLU A 479 -6.10 16.03 -33.76
CA GLU A 479 -6.74 14.75 -34.05
C GLU A 479 -6.27 14.24 -35.41
N HIS A 480 -5.90 12.96 -35.46
CA HIS A 480 -5.45 12.27 -36.66
C HIS A 480 -6.39 11.13 -37.01
N THR A 481 -6.57 10.87 -38.31
CA THR A 481 -7.37 9.75 -38.79
C THR A 481 -6.65 9.10 -39.96
N PHE A 482 -6.34 7.81 -39.83
CA PHE A 482 -5.65 7.01 -40.83
C PHE A 482 -6.45 5.75 -41.15
N ASN A 483 -6.34 5.27 -42.40
CA ASN A 483 -6.99 4.04 -42.88
C ASN A 483 -8.52 3.98 -42.65
N LYS A 484 -9.17 5.13 -42.44
CA LYS A 484 -10.59 5.31 -42.09
C LYS A 484 -11.04 4.72 -40.73
N SER A 485 -10.16 4.00 -40.01
CA SER A 485 -10.45 3.34 -38.72
C SER A 485 -9.59 3.81 -37.55
N LEU A 486 -8.29 4.03 -37.78
CA LEU A 486 -7.36 4.41 -36.72
C LEU A 486 -7.48 5.90 -36.42
N LYS A 487 -7.92 6.21 -35.21
CA LYS A 487 -7.95 7.58 -34.67
C LYS A 487 -7.00 7.67 -33.48
N PHE A 488 -6.20 8.73 -33.44
CA PHE A 488 -5.37 9.07 -32.30
C PHE A 488 -5.12 10.58 -32.29
N TYR A 489 -4.50 11.06 -31.23
CA TYR A 489 -4.26 12.47 -30.94
C TYR A 489 -2.77 12.71 -30.65
N THR A 490 -2.30 13.91 -30.95
CA THR A 490 -1.01 14.42 -30.43
C THR A 490 -1.23 15.70 -29.65
N LEU A 491 -0.66 15.79 -28.46
CA LEU A 491 -0.66 16.97 -27.60
C LEU A 491 0.74 17.62 -27.64
N TYR A 492 0.76 18.93 -27.83
CA TYR A 492 1.94 19.80 -27.75
C TYR A 492 1.69 20.79 -26.61
N GLY A 493 2.43 20.66 -25.51
CA GLY A 493 2.31 21.50 -24.31
C GLY A 493 3.51 22.43 -24.12
N HIS A 494 3.42 23.32 -23.12
CA HIS A 494 4.43 24.34 -22.81
C HIS A 494 4.70 25.29 -23.99
N LEU A 495 3.66 25.62 -24.74
CA LEU A 495 3.74 26.54 -25.87
C LEU A 495 3.68 28.01 -25.40
N SER A 496 4.05 28.93 -26.29
CA SER A 496 3.87 30.38 -26.05
C SER A 496 2.41 30.80 -26.21
N CYS A 497 1.99 31.86 -25.52
CA CYS A 497 0.61 32.35 -25.61
C CYS A 497 0.23 32.83 -27.02
N SER A 498 1.22 33.30 -27.80
CA SER A 498 1.03 33.71 -29.19
C SER A 498 0.62 32.55 -30.09
N SER A 499 1.05 31.31 -29.77
CA SER A 499 0.74 30.11 -30.53
C SER A 499 -0.76 29.81 -30.59
N LEU A 500 -1.51 30.16 -29.53
CA LEU A 500 -2.96 29.93 -29.48
C LEU A 500 -3.76 30.79 -30.47
N LYS A 501 -3.14 31.80 -31.08
CA LYS A 501 -3.77 32.71 -32.06
C LYS A 501 -3.56 32.25 -33.51
N LEU A 502 -2.74 31.24 -33.74
CA LEU A 502 -2.36 30.81 -35.10
C LEU A 502 -3.48 30.05 -35.80
N PHE A 503 -4.26 29.27 -35.05
CA PHE A 503 -5.33 28.41 -35.57
C PHE A 503 -6.57 28.51 -34.70
N LYS A 504 -7.68 27.94 -35.18
CA LYS A 504 -8.90 27.71 -34.41
C LYS A 504 -9.29 26.24 -34.46
N LYS A 505 -10.12 25.82 -33.49
CA LYS A 505 -10.67 24.47 -33.45
C LYS A 505 -11.33 24.13 -34.79
N GLY A 506 -10.90 23.00 -35.35
CA GLY A 506 -11.40 22.45 -36.61
C GLY A 506 -10.59 22.78 -37.85
N ASP A 507 -9.59 23.65 -37.77
CA ASP A 507 -8.66 23.91 -38.87
C ASP A 507 -7.88 22.65 -39.24
N LEU A 508 -7.53 22.53 -40.53
CA LEU A 508 -6.76 21.42 -41.07
C LEU A 508 -5.28 21.80 -41.11
N ILE A 509 -4.43 20.92 -40.58
CA ILE A 509 -2.99 21.08 -40.53
C ILE A 509 -2.34 20.07 -41.47
N LYS A 510 -1.40 20.52 -42.30
CA LYS A 510 -0.59 19.66 -43.16
C LYS A 510 0.63 19.14 -42.40
N LYS A 511 1.13 17.97 -42.80
CA LYS A 511 2.42 17.47 -42.33
C LYS A 511 3.53 18.49 -42.63
N GLY A 512 4.37 18.79 -41.64
CA GLY A 512 5.47 19.75 -41.72
C GLY A 512 5.06 21.21 -41.62
N GLU A 513 3.77 21.51 -41.45
CA GLU A 513 3.29 22.88 -41.24
C GLU A 513 3.73 23.42 -39.87
N PHE A 514 4.09 24.70 -39.83
CA PHE A 514 4.43 25.41 -38.59
C PHE A 514 3.17 25.53 -37.72
N ILE A 515 3.25 25.12 -36.45
CA ILE A 515 2.07 25.06 -35.56
C ILE A 515 2.18 25.89 -34.28
N ALA A 516 3.38 26.10 -33.76
CA ALA A 516 3.57 26.80 -32.48
C ALA A 516 5.03 27.22 -32.23
N TYR A 517 5.26 28.01 -31.19
CA TYR A 517 6.56 28.25 -30.57
C TYR A 517 6.58 27.76 -29.13
N VAL A 518 7.73 27.27 -28.65
CA VAL A 518 7.97 26.94 -27.23
C VAL A 518 7.85 28.19 -26.34
N GLY A 519 7.10 28.09 -25.24
CA GLY A 519 6.88 29.16 -24.29
C GLY A 519 8.08 29.41 -23.38
N ASN A 520 8.17 30.61 -22.82
CA ASN A 520 9.13 30.90 -21.75
C ASN A 520 8.56 30.47 -20.37
N GLU A 521 9.38 30.55 -19.33
CA GLU A 521 9.02 30.17 -17.96
C GLU A 521 7.73 30.84 -17.45
N SER A 522 7.49 32.11 -17.80
CA SER A 522 6.31 32.86 -17.35
C SER A 522 5.02 32.47 -18.08
N GLU A 523 5.13 31.78 -19.22
CA GLU A 523 3.99 31.36 -20.04
C GLU A 523 3.69 29.86 -19.91
N ASN A 524 4.69 29.05 -19.58
CA ASN A 524 4.61 27.60 -19.72
C ASN A 524 4.31 26.84 -18.41
N GLY A 525 3.83 27.53 -17.37
CA GLY A 525 3.56 26.91 -16.06
C GLY A 525 4.77 26.89 -15.12
N ASN A 526 5.70 27.85 -15.23
CA ASN A 526 6.92 27.96 -14.41
C ASN A 526 7.89 26.79 -14.59
N TRP A 527 7.97 26.23 -15.81
CA TRP A 527 8.93 25.18 -16.15
C TRP A 527 10.14 25.75 -16.89
N SER A 528 11.29 25.10 -16.73
CA SER A 528 12.44 25.30 -17.62
C SER A 528 11.95 25.13 -19.07
N PRO A 529 12.23 26.05 -20.02
CA PRO A 529 11.68 25.97 -21.37
C PRO A 529 11.89 24.61 -22.04
N HIS A 530 10.80 23.99 -22.47
CA HIS A 530 10.78 22.71 -23.16
C HIS A 530 9.45 22.52 -23.91
N LEU A 531 9.42 21.57 -24.85
CA LEU A 531 8.18 21.07 -25.44
C LEU A 531 7.81 19.76 -24.73
N HIS A 532 6.59 19.67 -24.21
CA HIS A 532 5.98 18.39 -23.87
C HIS A 532 5.22 17.84 -25.08
N PHE A 533 5.58 16.65 -25.55
CA PHE A 533 4.94 15.98 -26.67
C PHE A 533 4.35 14.63 -26.23
N GLN A 534 3.05 14.45 -26.42
CA GLN A 534 2.33 13.26 -26.01
C GLN A 534 1.45 12.74 -27.15
N MET A 535 1.31 11.40 -27.23
CA MET A 535 0.37 10.73 -28.11
C MET A 535 -0.75 10.12 -27.28
N MET A 536 -2.00 10.17 -27.76
CA MET A 536 -3.13 9.53 -27.08
C MET A 536 -4.04 8.79 -28.07
N LEU A 537 -4.45 7.56 -27.75
CA LEU A 537 -5.43 6.80 -28.54
C LEU A 537 -6.88 7.17 -28.19
N ASP A 538 -7.10 7.71 -26.98
CA ASP A 538 -8.42 8.13 -26.51
C ASP A 538 -8.30 9.42 -25.70
N MET A 539 -9.27 10.32 -25.87
CA MET A 539 -9.39 11.53 -25.05
C MET A 539 -10.09 11.25 -23.70
N LEU A 540 -10.64 10.05 -23.47
CA LEU A 540 -11.38 9.68 -22.26
C LEU A 540 -12.48 10.71 -21.90
N GLY A 541 -13.12 11.28 -22.93
CA GLY A 541 -14.16 12.32 -22.78
C GLY A 541 -13.64 13.74 -22.51
N ASN A 542 -12.32 13.94 -22.33
CA ASN A 542 -11.74 15.26 -22.20
C ASN A 542 -11.91 16.08 -23.50
N LYS A 543 -12.14 17.39 -23.35
CA LYS A 543 -12.46 18.28 -24.48
C LYS A 543 -11.40 19.35 -24.77
N THR A 544 -10.64 19.75 -23.75
CA THR A 544 -9.73 20.89 -23.81
C THR A 544 -8.28 20.49 -23.59
N ASP A 545 -8.01 19.71 -22.55
CA ASP A 545 -6.69 19.28 -22.12
C ASP A 545 -6.64 17.77 -21.87
N PHE A 546 -5.48 17.21 -21.53
CA PHE A 546 -5.33 15.79 -21.23
C PHE A 546 -4.18 15.52 -20.25
N PRO A 547 -4.32 14.60 -19.28
CA PRO A 547 -3.27 14.35 -18.29
C PRO A 547 -1.90 13.99 -18.88
N GLY A 548 -0.87 14.75 -18.49
CA GLY A 548 0.55 14.49 -18.80
C GLY A 548 1.26 13.55 -17.86
N VAL A 549 0.54 13.14 -16.80
CA VAL A 549 1.02 12.22 -15.79
C VAL A 549 -0.05 11.22 -15.38
N ALA A 550 0.38 10.02 -15.02
CA ALA A 550 -0.44 8.91 -14.57
C ALA A 550 -0.04 8.42 -13.17
N PHE A 551 -0.96 7.75 -12.49
CA PHE A 551 -0.66 7.02 -11.26
C PHE A 551 0.20 5.79 -11.56
N PRO A 552 1.22 5.45 -10.73
CA PRO A 552 2.02 4.24 -10.90
C PRO A 552 1.18 2.95 -10.99
N SER A 553 0.11 2.87 -10.19
CA SER A 553 -0.84 1.75 -10.16
C SER A 553 -1.63 1.58 -11.47
N GLU A 554 -1.72 2.63 -12.28
CA GLU A 554 -2.49 2.63 -13.54
C GLU A 554 -1.58 2.67 -14.77
N PHE A 555 -0.26 2.76 -14.60
CA PHE A 555 0.65 3.06 -15.72
C PHE A 555 0.59 2.03 -16.85
N GLN A 556 0.29 0.77 -16.56
CA GLN A 556 0.10 -0.25 -17.61
C GLN A 556 -1.08 0.10 -18.53
N ILE A 557 -2.18 0.60 -17.98
CA ILE A 557 -3.34 1.06 -18.74
C ILE A 557 -2.97 2.34 -19.50
N TRP A 558 -2.35 3.29 -18.82
CA TRP A 558 -1.94 4.57 -19.41
C TRP A 558 -0.90 4.41 -20.51
N ARG A 559 -0.05 3.38 -20.49
CA ARG A 559 0.89 3.08 -21.58
C ARG A 559 0.17 2.69 -22.87
N SER A 560 -0.97 2.01 -22.76
CA SER A 560 -1.82 1.63 -23.89
C SER A 560 -2.59 2.83 -24.43
N ILE A 561 -3.11 3.70 -23.55
CA ILE A 561 -3.82 4.93 -23.91
C ILE A 561 -2.86 5.98 -24.47
N CYS A 562 -1.71 6.15 -23.84
CA CYS A 562 -0.66 7.11 -24.16
C CYS A 562 0.64 6.37 -24.53
N PRO A 563 0.75 5.88 -25.77
CA PRO A 563 1.90 5.11 -26.21
C PRO A 563 3.18 5.95 -26.25
N ASP A 564 4.33 5.31 -26.02
CA ASP A 564 5.65 5.96 -25.96
C ASP A 564 5.98 6.77 -27.25
N PRO A 565 6.05 8.11 -27.17
CA PRO A 565 6.40 8.95 -28.30
C PRO A 565 7.85 8.77 -28.78
N ASN A 566 8.77 8.26 -27.93
CA ASN A 566 10.16 8.01 -28.33
C ASN A 566 10.25 7.05 -29.52
N LEU A 567 9.30 6.12 -29.62
CA LEU A 567 9.23 5.11 -30.66
C LEU A 567 8.88 5.69 -32.04
N LEU A 568 8.49 6.97 -32.13
CA LEU A 568 8.45 7.69 -33.41
C LEU A 568 9.83 8.09 -33.92
N PHE A 569 10.81 8.33 -33.03
CA PHE A 569 12.11 8.87 -33.40
C PHE A 569 13.25 7.84 -33.35
N LYS A 570 13.05 6.72 -32.65
CA LYS A 570 14.02 5.62 -32.51
C LYS A 570 13.33 4.27 -32.71
N LYS A 571 13.95 3.37 -33.51
CA LYS A 571 13.42 2.01 -33.76
C LYS A 571 13.52 1.06 -32.55
N LYS A 572 14.32 1.40 -31.55
CA LYS A 572 14.45 0.64 -30.30
C LYS A 572 14.09 1.55 -29.14
N GLU A 573 13.38 1.00 -28.16
CA GLU A 573 13.24 1.64 -26.85
C GLU A 573 14.63 2.03 -26.35
N PRO A 574 14.82 3.26 -25.82
CA PRO A 574 16.09 3.63 -25.22
C PRO A 574 16.45 2.60 -24.16
N GLU A 575 17.72 2.22 -24.06
CA GLU A 575 18.18 1.31 -23.01
C GLU A 575 17.66 1.80 -21.67
N LYS A 576 16.84 0.97 -21.01
CA LYS A 576 16.42 1.24 -19.64
C LYS A 576 17.71 1.40 -18.85
N GLN A 577 17.93 2.60 -18.32
CA GLN A 577 19.00 2.86 -17.36
C GLN A 577 18.90 1.75 -16.31
N MET A 578 19.99 1.03 -16.03
CA MET A 578 20.00 -0.14 -15.16
C MET A 578 19.59 0.24 -13.72
N LYS A 579 18.29 0.39 -13.49
CA LYS A 579 17.67 0.43 -12.17
C LYS A 579 17.16 -0.97 -11.93
N TYR A 580 17.75 -1.65 -10.96
CA TYR A 580 17.35 -3.00 -10.63
C TYR A 580 15.89 -3.01 -10.13
N GLU A 581 15.09 -3.91 -10.68
CA GLU A 581 13.76 -4.20 -10.17
C GLU A 581 13.85 -4.80 -8.75
N LYS A 582 12.77 -4.72 -7.97
CA LYS A 582 12.75 -5.16 -6.57
C LYS A 582 13.20 -6.63 -6.44
N GLU A 583 12.69 -7.48 -7.32
CA GLU A 583 12.99 -8.92 -7.36
C GLU A 583 14.46 -9.17 -7.71
N ALA A 584 15.05 -8.36 -8.60
CA ALA A 584 16.45 -8.47 -8.95
C ALA A 584 17.36 -8.09 -7.77
N ILE A 585 17.00 -7.04 -7.02
CA ILE A 585 17.72 -6.67 -5.78
C ILE A 585 17.62 -7.82 -4.76
N ILE A 586 16.42 -8.36 -4.55
CA ILE A 586 16.21 -9.47 -3.60
C ILE A 586 17.02 -10.71 -4.01
N ALA A 587 17.00 -11.08 -5.30
CA ALA A 587 17.77 -12.20 -5.81
C ALA A 587 19.28 -11.99 -5.61
N PHE A 588 19.80 -10.81 -5.99
CA PHE A 588 21.21 -10.46 -5.79
C PHE A 588 21.61 -10.51 -4.31
N ARG A 589 20.75 -10.02 -3.41
CA ARG A 589 21.00 -10.09 -1.96
C ARG A 589 21.10 -11.53 -1.46
N LYS A 590 20.23 -12.43 -1.94
CA LYS A 590 20.28 -13.86 -1.55
C LYS A 590 21.53 -14.55 -2.05
N GLU A 591 22.04 -14.14 -3.22
CA GLU A 591 23.21 -14.78 -3.82
C GLU A 591 24.54 -14.23 -3.28
N HIS A 592 24.60 -12.93 -2.97
CA HIS A 592 25.87 -12.24 -2.74
C HIS A 592 25.99 -11.50 -1.41
N LEU A 593 24.91 -11.31 -0.65
CA LEU A 593 24.97 -10.73 0.69
C LEU A 593 24.71 -11.80 1.75
N GLY A 594 25.25 -11.60 2.96
CA GLY A 594 25.01 -12.52 4.07
C GLY A 594 23.51 -12.63 4.38
N GLU A 595 23.00 -13.87 4.46
CA GLU A 595 21.57 -14.14 4.70
C GLU A 595 21.06 -13.57 6.03
N ASN A 596 21.96 -13.34 6.98
CA ASN A 596 21.70 -12.69 8.26
C ASN A 596 21.45 -11.17 8.16
N LEU A 597 21.60 -10.56 6.97
CA LEU A 597 21.19 -9.18 6.69
C LEU A 597 19.71 -9.13 6.29
N SER A 598 18.84 -9.18 7.30
CA SER A 598 17.38 -9.22 7.14
C SER A 598 16.80 -8.01 6.38
N LEU A 599 15.70 -8.25 5.66
CA LEU A 599 14.86 -7.20 5.08
C LEU A 599 13.61 -7.01 5.94
N SER A 600 13.18 -5.76 6.12
CA SER A 600 11.93 -5.43 6.80
C SER A 600 10.71 -5.75 5.92
N TYR A 601 9.61 -6.13 6.58
CA TYR A 601 8.29 -6.42 6.00
C TYR A 601 8.22 -7.68 5.11
N LYS A 602 7.00 -8.22 4.95
CA LYS A 602 6.73 -9.36 4.04
C LYS A 602 7.00 -9.01 2.57
N LYS A 603 6.67 -7.78 2.17
CA LYS A 603 6.95 -7.19 0.86
C LYS A 603 8.01 -6.10 1.06
N PRO A 604 9.30 -6.38 0.80
CA PRO A 604 10.36 -5.40 1.02
C PRO A 604 10.15 -4.10 0.23
N LEU A 605 10.45 -2.97 0.85
CA LEU A 605 10.36 -1.65 0.23
C LEU A 605 11.66 -1.32 -0.50
N LYS A 606 11.55 -0.67 -1.67
CA LYS A 606 12.69 -0.09 -2.40
C LYS A 606 12.64 1.42 -2.26
N ILE A 607 13.34 1.93 -1.25
CA ILE A 607 13.44 3.37 -0.99
C ILE A 607 14.58 3.94 -1.84
N VAL A 608 14.31 5.05 -2.52
CA VAL A 608 15.27 5.67 -3.46
C VAL A 608 15.55 7.14 -3.14
N ARG A 609 14.77 7.75 -2.25
CA ARG A 609 14.97 9.13 -1.76
C ARG A 609 14.41 9.26 -0.34
N GLY A 610 14.96 10.18 0.44
CA GLY A 610 14.38 10.62 1.70
C GLY A 610 14.18 12.15 1.70
N GLU A 611 13.16 12.63 2.40
CA GLU A 611 12.80 14.05 2.48
C GLU A 611 12.21 14.36 3.86
N GLY A 612 12.99 14.96 4.77
CA GLY A 612 12.53 15.28 6.12
C GLY A 612 12.07 14.02 6.86
N ILE A 613 10.76 13.91 7.13
CA ILE A 613 10.17 12.73 7.79
C ILE A 613 9.77 11.62 6.81
N TYR A 614 10.00 11.79 5.51
CA TYR A 614 9.52 10.86 4.48
C TYR A 614 10.63 9.97 3.94
N LEU A 615 10.34 8.68 3.81
CA LEU A 615 11.02 7.77 2.87
C LEU A 615 10.18 7.71 1.58
N ILE A 616 10.84 7.82 0.43
CA ILE A 616 10.18 7.86 -0.88
C ILE A 616 10.63 6.66 -1.70
N ASP A 617 9.67 5.85 -2.14
CA ASP A 617 9.95 4.65 -2.92
C ASP A 617 10.16 4.93 -4.42
N ASP A 618 10.47 3.87 -5.16
CA ASP A 618 10.69 3.91 -6.60
C ASP A 618 9.44 4.23 -7.45
N THR A 619 8.27 4.38 -6.83
CA THR A 619 7.04 4.87 -7.45
C THR A 619 6.73 6.33 -7.09
N GLY A 620 7.57 6.95 -6.26
CA GLY A 620 7.38 8.31 -5.75
C GLY A 620 6.42 8.37 -4.56
N ARG A 621 5.99 7.21 -4.03
CA ARG A 621 5.12 7.14 -2.86
C ARG A 621 5.89 7.52 -1.61
N LYS A 622 5.30 8.42 -0.82
CA LYS A 622 5.85 8.90 0.45
C LYS A 622 5.36 8.06 1.62
N TYR A 623 6.28 7.61 2.45
CA TYR A 623 6.02 6.93 3.71
C TYR A 623 6.49 7.82 4.85
N ILE A 624 5.61 8.10 5.82
CA ILE A 624 6.05 8.76 7.07
C ILE A 624 6.93 7.77 7.82
N ASP A 625 8.16 8.17 8.08
CA ASP A 625 9.16 7.38 8.78
C ASP A 625 8.96 7.49 10.29
N THR A 626 8.36 6.47 10.87
CA THR A 626 8.08 6.37 12.31
C THR A 626 9.03 5.39 13.03
N VAL A 627 10.10 4.95 12.36
CA VAL A 627 10.99 3.89 12.84
C VAL A 627 12.43 4.37 12.96
N ASN A 628 12.95 5.10 11.96
CA ASN A 628 14.36 5.44 11.92
C ASN A 628 14.71 6.57 12.88
N ASN A 629 15.46 6.25 13.93
CA ASN A 629 16.07 7.27 14.81
C ASN A 629 17.45 7.75 14.33
N VAL A 630 18.00 7.13 13.29
CA VAL A 630 19.30 7.48 12.69
C VAL A 630 19.24 8.84 11.98
N ALA A 631 18.23 9.05 11.12
CA ALA A 631 17.94 10.33 10.49
C ALA A 631 17.25 11.29 11.49
N HIS A 632 17.94 11.58 12.59
CA HIS A 632 17.43 12.30 13.76
C HIS A 632 16.85 13.68 13.45
N VAL A 633 17.52 14.48 12.61
CA VAL A 633 17.04 15.79 12.16
C VAL A 633 16.28 15.70 10.83
N GLY A 634 15.92 14.49 10.41
CA GLY A 634 15.25 14.21 9.14
C GLY A 634 16.21 13.83 8.02
N HIS A 635 15.64 13.13 7.04
CA HIS A 635 16.29 12.75 5.79
C HIS A 635 16.64 13.98 4.96
N GLU A 636 17.80 13.95 4.31
CA GLU A 636 18.24 15.02 3.39
C GLU A 636 18.29 16.41 4.05
N HIS A 637 18.60 16.49 5.35
CA HIS A 637 18.67 17.78 6.04
C HIS A 637 19.76 18.68 5.42
N SER A 638 19.35 19.77 4.77
CA SER A 638 20.22 20.59 3.90
C SER A 638 21.53 21.02 4.56
N ARG A 639 21.47 21.49 5.83
CA ARG A 639 22.68 21.91 6.57
C ARG A 639 23.68 20.78 6.81
N VAL A 640 23.21 19.53 6.97
CA VAL A 640 24.08 18.37 7.20
C VAL A 640 24.73 17.95 5.90
N VAL A 641 23.94 17.86 4.82
CA VAL A 641 24.41 17.52 3.48
C VAL A 641 25.47 18.53 3.02
N GLU A 642 25.18 19.82 3.15
CA GLU A 642 26.10 20.89 2.75
C GLU A 642 27.41 20.87 3.55
N ALA A 643 27.32 20.69 4.88
CA ALA A 643 28.52 20.63 5.74
C ALA A 643 29.43 19.46 5.35
N GLY A 644 28.86 18.26 5.17
CA GLY A 644 29.61 17.07 4.77
C GLY A 644 30.24 17.21 3.38
N GLN A 645 29.50 17.75 2.39
CA GLN A 645 30.02 17.99 1.04
C GLN A 645 31.17 19.00 1.03
N LYS A 646 31.03 20.12 1.73
CA LYS A 646 32.06 21.16 1.82
C LYS A 646 33.34 20.63 2.45
N GLN A 647 33.21 19.93 3.57
CA GLN A 647 34.38 19.42 4.28
C GLN A 647 35.08 18.29 3.52
N MET A 648 34.30 17.36 2.92
CA MET A 648 34.84 16.26 2.10
C MET A 648 35.63 16.77 0.89
N ALA A 649 35.21 17.90 0.30
CA ALA A 649 35.92 18.53 -0.83
C ALA A 649 37.27 19.17 -0.43
N VAL A 650 37.51 19.41 0.86
CA VAL A 650 38.70 20.11 1.37
C VAL A 650 39.66 19.17 2.10
N LEU A 651 39.18 18.43 3.11
CA LEU A 651 40.02 17.57 3.96
C LEU A 651 39.20 16.46 4.62
N ASN A 652 39.67 15.22 4.49
CA ASN A 652 39.19 14.06 5.24
C ASN A 652 40.40 13.16 5.59
N THR A 653 40.87 13.24 6.83
CA THR A 653 42.06 12.52 7.32
C THR A 653 41.88 12.12 8.78
N ASN A 654 42.81 11.33 9.32
CA ASN A 654 42.78 10.89 10.71
C ASN A 654 43.23 11.99 11.70
N THR A 655 43.00 11.75 12.99
CA THR A 655 43.22 12.69 14.10
C THR A 655 44.69 12.87 14.55
N ARG A 656 45.66 12.25 13.87
CA ARG A 656 47.09 12.52 14.13
C ARG A 656 47.56 13.86 13.56
N TYR A 657 46.78 14.42 12.64
CA TYR A 657 46.96 15.77 12.13
C TYR A 657 45.96 16.70 12.82
N LEU A 658 46.39 17.91 13.15
CA LEU A 658 45.54 18.89 13.82
C LEU A 658 44.50 19.47 12.85
N HIS A 659 43.27 19.63 13.33
CA HIS A 659 42.20 20.35 12.64
C HIS A 659 41.20 20.91 13.67
N ASP A 660 40.51 22.00 13.33
CA ASP A 660 39.65 22.70 14.29
C ASP A 660 38.32 21.96 14.53
N SER A 661 37.80 21.23 13.54
CA SER A 661 36.47 20.60 13.58
C SER A 661 36.30 19.65 14.78
N ILE A 662 37.34 18.91 15.17
CA ILE A 662 37.26 17.98 16.31
C ILE A 662 37.10 18.73 17.64
N ILE A 663 37.77 19.88 17.80
CA ILE A 663 37.67 20.70 19.01
C ILE A 663 36.30 21.39 19.06
N GLU A 664 35.84 21.94 17.92
CA GLU A 664 34.52 22.56 17.83
C GLU A 664 33.39 21.58 18.17
N PHE A 665 33.46 20.36 17.63
CA PHE A 665 32.45 19.34 17.88
C PHE A 665 32.54 18.79 19.30
N ALA A 666 33.75 18.48 19.80
CA ALA A 666 33.94 18.02 21.18
C ALA A 666 33.41 19.04 22.20
N ASN A 667 33.70 20.33 22.03
CA ASN A 667 33.20 21.39 22.91
C ASN A 667 31.66 21.46 22.92
N LYS A 668 31.03 21.41 21.73
CA LYS A 668 29.56 21.40 21.63
C LYS A 668 28.96 20.16 22.28
N LEU A 669 29.53 18.98 22.04
CA LEU A 669 29.05 17.74 22.62
C LEU A 669 29.18 17.76 24.15
N LEU A 670 30.35 18.09 24.68
CA LEU A 670 30.61 18.14 26.13
C LEU A 670 29.74 19.18 26.84
N SER A 671 29.35 20.28 26.17
CA SER A 671 28.42 21.27 26.74
C SER A 671 27.01 20.73 27.05
N THR A 672 26.66 19.56 26.50
CA THR A 672 25.39 18.87 26.78
C THR A 672 25.46 17.91 27.98
N PHE A 673 26.65 17.71 28.56
CA PHE A 673 26.89 16.80 29.66
C PHE A 673 27.09 17.52 31.00
N PRO A 674 26.80 16.86 32.13
CA PRO A 674 27.26 17.32 33.44
C PRO A 674 28.79 17.44 33.49
N GLU A 675 29.33 18.42 34.23
CA GLU A 675 30.77 18.73 34.28
C GLU A 675 31.69 17.54 34.58
N LYS A 676 31.19 16.53 35.33
CA LYS A 676 31.92 15.30 35.65
C LYS A 676 32.31 14.49 34.40
N LEU A 677 31.51 14.54 33.35
CA LEU A 677 31.71 13.84 32.08
C LEU A 677 32.39 14.79 31.08
N SER A 678 33.72 14.73 31.01
CA SER A 678 34.56 15.79 30.42
C SER A 678 35.58 15.31 29.40
N VAL A 679 35.70 14.00 29.17
CA VAL A 679 36.62 13.44 28.16
C VAL A 679 35.83 12.67 27.11
N VAL A 680 36.10 12.95 25.84
CA VAL A 680 35.44 12.32 24.69
C VAL A 680 36.42 11.51 23.84
N TYR A 681 35.97 10.35 23.40
CA TYR A 681 36.60 9.53 22.36
C TYR A 681 35.61 9.37 21.21
N PHE A 682 36.04 9.63 19.98
CA PHE A 682 35.22 9.44 18.79
C PHE A 682 35.48 8.07 18.14
N VAL A 683 34.40 7.42 17.73
CA VAL A 683 34.38 6.11 17.05
C VAL A 683 33.30 6.13 15.96
N ASN A 684 33.07 5.02 15.25
CA ASN A 684 32.26 5.01 14.02
C ASN A 684 30.89 4.34 14.18
N SER A 685 30.65 3.65 15.29
CA SER A 685 29.36 3.00 15.57
C SER A 685 29.08 2.88 17.07
N GLY A 686 27.80 2.67 17.43
CA GLY A 686 27.44 2.38 18.82
C GLY A 686 28.09 1.10 19.35
N SER A 687 28.37 0.11 18.49
CA SER A 687 29.10 -1.09 18.89
C SER A 687 30.56 -0.78 19.22
N GLU A 688 31.25 0.04 18.44
CA GLU A 688 32.61 0.49 18.79
C GLU A 688 32.63 1.32 20.09
N ALA A 689 31.58 2.13 20.33
CA ALA A 689 31.46 2.91 21.55
C ALA A 689 31.28 2.02 22.79
N ASN A 690 30.37 1.04 22.73
CA ASN A 690 30.16 0.09 23.81
C ASN A 690 31.38 -0.83 24.02
N GLU A 691 32.01 -1.32 22.95
CA GLU A 691 33.25 -2.10 23.04
C GLU A 691 34.35 -1.31 23.78
N LEU A 692 34.57 -0.05 23.41
CA LEU A 692 35.54 0.82 24.07
C LEU A 692 35.16 1.08 25.53
N ALA A 693 33.89 1.37 25.83
CA ALA A 693 33.42 1.60 27.19
C ALA A 693 33.63 0.38 28.10
N LEU A 694 33.32 -0.82 27.62
CA LEU A 694 33.55 -2.08 28.34
C LEU A 694 35.06 -2.31 28.58
N ARG A 695 35.90 -2.01 27.59
CA ARG A 695 37.37 -2.10 27.73
C ARG A 695 37.91 -1.10 28.74
N MET A 696 37.42 0.14 28.72
CA MET A 696 37.79 1.20 29.67
C MET A 696 37.40 0.82 31.10
N ALA A 697 36.20 0.27 31.29
CA ALA A 697 35.74 -0.21 32.59
C ALA A 697 36.63 -1.34 33.15
N LYS A 698 36.96 -2.35 32.34
CA LYS A 698 37.87 -3.45 32.74
C LYS A 698 39.26 -2.91 33.08
N THR A 699 39.76 -1.94 32.32
CA THR A 699 41.08 -1.33 32.55
C THR A 699 41.12 -0.51 33.84
N TYR A 700 40.08 0.29 34.10
CA TYR A 700 39.99 1.15 35.28
C TYR A 700 39.84 0.33 36.58
N THR A 701 39.00 -0.71 36.57
CA THR A 701 38.68 -1.50 37.77
C THR A 701 39.62 -2.69 37.99
N GLY A 702 40.33 -3.14 36.93
CA GLY A 702 41.09 -4.40 36.94
C GLY A 702 40.21 -5.66 36.97
N GLN A 703 38.89 -5.52 36.82
CA GLN A 703 37.92 -6.61 36.91
C GLN A 703 37.40 -7.06 35.53
N LYS A 704 36.71 -8.21 35.48
CA LYS A 704 36.15 -8.77 34.25
C LYS A 704 34.63 -8.81 34.22
N ASP A 705 34.00 -8.99 35.38
CA ASP A 705 32.58 -9.27 35.49
C ASP A 705 31.71 -8.05 35.12
N MET A 706 30.63 -8.28 34.38
CA MET A 706 29.71 -7.27 33.88
C MET A 706 28.28 -7.61 34.29
N ILE A 707 27.48 -6.61 34.65
CA ILE A 707 26.03 -6.75 34.81
C ILE A 707 25.34 -6.02 33.66
N ALA A 708 24.35 -6.67 33.04
CA ALA A 708 23.49 -6.09 32.02
C ALA A 708 22.01 -6.45 32.28
N VAL A 709 21.10 -5.74 31.62
CA VAL A 709 19.65 -5.96 31.77
C VAL A 709 19.15 -6.98 30.74
N GLU A 710 18.23 -7.84 31.16
CA GLU A 710 17.53 -8.79 30.31
C GLU A 710 16.94 -8.09 29.07
N VAL A 711 16.99 -8.77 27.92
CA VAL A 711 16.59 -8.29 26.59
C VAL A 711 17.28 -7.01 26.09
N GLY A 712 18.34 -6.55 26.77
CA GLY A 712 19.19 -5.45 26.32
C GLY A 712 19.98 -5.81 25.06
N TYR A 713 20.25 -4.79 24.22
CA TYR A 713 21.09 -4.93 23.02
C TYR A 713 22.09 -3.78 22.91
N HIS A 714 23.38 -4.12 23.04
CA HIS A 714 24.48 -3.16 23.12
C HIS A 714 25.45 -3.22 21.93
N GLY A 715 25.12 -3.97 20.87
CA GLY A 715 25.91 -3.99 19.64
C GLY A 715 26.23 -5.38 19.10
N ASN A 716 27.12 -5.43 18.12
CA ASN A 716 27.41 -6.63 17.33
C ASN A 716 28.87 -7.12 17.40
N THR A 717 29.76 -6.44 18.13
CA THR A 717 31.10 -6.95 18.43
C THR A 717 31.05 -8.01 19.52
N ASN A 718 32.12 -8.80 19.70
CA ASN A 718 32.11 -9.92 20.65
C ASN A 718 31.79 -9.47 22.08
N ALA A 719 32.44 -8.44 22.62
CA ALA A 719 32.16 -7.99 23.99
C ALA A 719 30.77 -7.36 24.12
N CYS A 720 30.24 -6.72 23.06
CA CYS A 720 28.87 -6.23 23.04
C CYS A 720 27.84 -7.37 23.01
N ILE A 721 28.07 -8.42 22.23
CA ILE A 721 27.21 -9.61 22.20
C ILE A 721 27.22 -10.28 23.57
N GLU A 722 28.39 -10.40 24.21
CA GLU A 722 28.54 -11.00 25.55
C GLU A 722 27.69 -10.33 26.64
N VAL A 723 27.30 -9.05 26.48
CA VAL A 723 26.44 -8.32 27.41
C VAL A 723 25.01 -8.09 26.87
N SER A 724 24.66 -8.67 25.72
CA SER A 724 23.36 -8.50 25.08
C SER A 724 22.54 -9.79 25.13
N SER A 725 21.71 -9.96 26.16
CA SER A 725 20.91 -11.18 26.31
C SER A 725 19.93 -11.39 25.14
N TYR A 726 19.46 -10.30 24.52
CA TYR A 726 18.69 -10.33 23.27
C TYR A 726 19.38 -11.12 22.13
N LYS A 727 20.72 -11.23 22.15
CA LYS A 727 21.50 -11.95 21.15
C LYS A 727 21.98 -13.32 21.63
N PHE A 728 22.63 -13.42 22.78
CA PHE A 728 23.18 -14.72 23.19
C PHE A 728 22.12 -15.74 23.61
N ASP A 729 20.90 -15.31 23.97
CA ASP A 729 19.75 -16.19 24.24
C ASP A 729 18.95 -16.53 22.96
N SER A 730 19.22 -15.84 21.85
CA SER A 730 18.55 -16.07 20.56
C SER A 730 19.18 -17.21 19.76
N ASP A 731 18.50 -17.64 18.70
CA ASP A 731 19.00 -18.68 17.80
C ASP A 731 20.40 -18.35 17.26
N GLY A 732 21.36 -19.25 17.50
CA GLY A 732 22.77 -19.08 17.14
C GLY A 732 23.66 -18.51 18.25
N GLY A 733 23.09 -18.09 19.39
CA GLY A 733 23.82 -17.73 20.59
C GLY A 733 24.38 -18.94 21.35
N GLN A 734 25.31 -18.69 22.27
CA GLN A 734 25.94 -19.72 23.12
C GLN A 734 25.50 -19.62 24.59
N GLY A 735 24.45 -18.84 24.89
CA GLY A 735 24.02 -18.53 26.25
C GLY A 735 24.90 -17.49 26.94
N CYS A 736 24.56 -17.20 28.20
CA CYS A 736 25.22 -16.17 28.99
C CYS A 736 26.69 -16.52 29.31
N PRO A 737 27.67 -15.64 28.98
CA PRO A 737 29.08 -15.86 29.29
C PRO A 737 29.38 -15.91 30.81
N GLU A 738 30.50 -16.55 31.18
CA GLU A 738 30.92 -16.76 32.59
C GLU A 738 31.07 -15.45 33.41
N HIS A 739 31.49 -14.38 32.76
CA HIS A 739 31.71 -13.07 33.38
C HIS A 739 30.56 -12.09 33.10
N THR A 740 29.45 -12.55 32.53
CA THR A 740 28.25 -11.72 32.34
C THR A 740 27.16 -12.17 33.29
N HIS A 741 26.49 -11.21 33.91
CA HIS A 741 25.39 -11.45 34.84
C HIS A 741 24.19 -10.64 34.38
N ILE A 742 23.04 -11.31 34.21
CA ILE A 742 21.80 -10.65 33.77
C ILE A 742 20.88 -10.38 34.95
N VAL A 743 20.31 -9.18 34.98
CA VAL A 743 19.22 -8.81 35.90
C VAL A 743 17.89 -8.71 35.15
N PRO A 744 16.75 -8.99 35.81
CA PRO A 744 15.44 -8.99 35.15
C PRO A 744 15.11 -7.64 34.51
N LEU A 745 14.35 -7.68 33.41
CA LEU A 745 13.82 -6.48 32.77
C LEU A 745 12.92 -5.71 33.76
N PRO A 746 13.20 -4.43 34.07
CA PRO A 746 12.43 -3.67 35.05
C PRO A 746 11.12 -3.13 34.44
N ASP A 747 10.25 -4.04 33.98
CA ASP A 747 8.95 -3.71 33.38
C ASP A 747 7.86 -3.60 34.46
N THR A 748 7.23 -2.43 34.56
CA THR A 748 6.13 -2.17 35.51
C THR A 748 4.77 -2.61 34.98
N PHE A 749 4.65 -2.95 33.71
CA PHE A 749 3.41 -3.39 33.07
C PHE A 749 3.23 -4.91 33.11
N ARG A 750 4.25 -5.68 32.71
CA ARG A 750 4.19 -7.17 32.70
C ARG A 750 5.28 -7.86 33.50
N GLY A 751 6.22 -7.11 34.06
CA GLY A 751 7.34 -7.68 34.81
C GLY A 751 6.97 -8.18 36.21
N ILE A 752 7.99 -8.62 36.95
CA ILE A 752 7.89 -9.25 38.27
C ILE A 752 7.33 -8.28 39.33
N TYR A 753 7.60 -6.98 39.18
CA TYR A 753 7.12 -5.92 40.08
C TYR A 753 6.36 -4.84 39.30
N GLN A 754 5.09 -4.61 39.67
CA GLN A 754 4.14 -3.76 38.94
C GLN A 754 3.55 -2.62 39.81
N ARG A 755 4.23 -2.24 40.90
CA ARG A 755 3.74 -1.28 41.90
C ARG A 755 4.75 -0.15 42.15
N ALA A 756 4.38 0.83 42.98
CA ALA A 756 5.17 2.04 43.24
C ALA A 756 6.61 1.79 43.77
N ASP A 757 6.88 0.64 44.39
CA ASP A 757 8.20 0.24 44.89
C ASP A 757 9.03 -0.59 43.87
N ALA A 758 8.57 -0.68 42.61
CA ALA A 758 9.16 -1.55 41.60
C ALA A 758 10.64 -1.26 41.36
N GLY A 759 11.05 0.02 41.28
CA GLY A 759 12.43 0.36 40.91
C GLY A 759 13.47 -0.08 41.93
N GLU A 760 13.23 0.17 43.22
CA GLU A 760 14.11 -0.32 44.29
C GLU A 760 14.15 -1.86 44.30
N ARG A 761 13.00 -2.52 44.11
CA ARG A 761 12.93 -3.99 44.09
C ARG A 761 13.63 -4.61 42.90
N TYR A 762 13.56 -4.00 41.72
CA TYR A 762 14.37 -4.42 40.58
C TYR A 762 15.86 -4.18 40.85
N ALA A 763 16.24 -3.08 41.49
CA ALA A 763 17.64 -2.79 41.84
C ALA A 763 18.22 -3.80 42.85
N LEU A 764 17.40 -4.42 43.71
CA LEU A 764 17.85 -5.53 44.58
C LEU A 764 18.38 -6.74 43.79
N HIS A 765 17.96 -6.93 42.54
CA HIS A 765 18.54 -7.99 41.69
C HIS A 765 19.97 -7.65 41.27
N VAL A 766 20.30 -6.36 41.06
CA VAL A 766 21.68 -5.91 40.83
C VAL A 766 22.53 -6.22 42.05
N LYS A 767 22.05 -5.85 43.24
CA LYS A 767 22.72 -6.14 44.51
C LYS A 767 22.97 -7.64 44.71
N LYS A 768 21.95 -8.47 44.44
CA LYS A 768 22.06 -9.92 44.54
C LYS A 768 23.14 -10.48 43.59
N GLN A 769 23.24 -9.96 42.37
CA GLN A 769 24.31 -10.39 41.46
C GLN A 769 25.69 -9.94 41.95
N LEU A 770 25.82 -8.75 42.52
CA LEU A 770 27.07 -8.31 43.15
C LEU A 770 27.50 -9.24 44.29
N GLU A 771 26.57 -9.61 45.17
CA GLU A 771 26.83 -10.58 46.25
C GLU A 771 27.27 -11.93 45.69
N ASN A 772 26.63 -12.44 44.63
CA ASN A 772 27.03 -13.69 43.97
C ASN A 772 28.45 -13.62 43.38
N ILE A 773 28.80 -12.51 42.73
CA ILE A 773 30.13 -12.27 42.16
C ILE A 773 31.18 -12.30 43.28
N GLN A 774 30.94 -11.57 44.37
CA GLN A 774 31.84 -11.52 45.53
C GLN A 774 31.97 -12.88 46.22
N HIS A 775 30.88 -13.64 46.38
CA HIS A 775 30.93 -15.00 46.90
C HIS A 775 31.79 -15.95 46.05
N SER A 776 31.92 -15.66 44.74
CA SER A 776 32.83 -16.39 43.84
C SER A 776 34.30 -15.91 43.90
N GLY A 777 34.63 -14.96 44.80
CA GLY A 777 35.97 -14.38 44.92
C GLY A 777 36.34 -13.43 43.78
N ARG A 778 35.36 -12.99 42.97
CA ARG A 778 35.51 -12.04 41.88
C ARG A 778 34.95 -10.67 42.29
N ASN A 779 35.17 -9.65 41.47
CA ASN A 779 34.55 -8.33 41.66
C ASN A 779 34.04 -7.76 40.34
N ILE A 780 33.16 -6.75 40.41
CA ILE A 780 32.48 -6.17 39.24
C ILE A 780 33.36 -5.14 38.51
N ALA A 781 33.34 -5.17 37.18
CA ALA A 781 33.91 -4.13 36.33
C ALA A 781 32.89 -3.02 36.04
N ALA A 782 31.72 -3.37 35.50
CA ALA A 782 30.68 -2.40 35.22
C ALA A 782 29.26 -2.95 35.23
N PHE A 783 28.31 -2.02 35.37
CA PHE A 783 26.91 -2.19 35.00
C PHE A 783 26.63 -1.37 33.74
N ILE A 784 26.08 -2.01 32.70
CA ILE A 784 25.65 -1.36 31.45
C ILE A 784 24.12 -1.42 31.32
N CYS A 785 23.50 -0.29 30.99
CA CYS A 785 22.05 -0.19 30.85
C CYS A 785 21.67 0.89 29.84
N GLU A 786 20.68 0.61 28.99
CA GLU A 786 19.99 1.65 28.20
C GLU A 786 19.11 2.47 29.15
N SER A 787 19.07 3.79 29.02
CA SER A 787 18.23 4.65 29.89
C SER A 787 16.72 4.45 29.70
N ILE A 788 16.33 3.85 28.56
CA ILE A 788 15.03 3.27 28.24
C ILE A 788 15.33 2.01 27.42
N ILE A 789 14.81 0.84 27.80
CA ILE A 789 15.16 -0.43 27.15
C ILE A 789 14.47 -0.54 25.78
N SER A 790 15.24 -0.46 24.69
CA SER A 790 14.66 -0.38 23.35
C SER A 790 14.20 -1.74 22.81
N CYS A 791 15.10 -2.73 22.72
CA CYS A 791 14.77 -4.06 22.19
C CYS A 791 13.74 -4.81 23.03
N GLY A 792 13.62 -4.47 24.32
CA GLY A 792 12.59 -4.97 25.22
C GLY A 792 11.19 -4.39 25.00
N GLY A 793 11.02 -3.43 24.08
CA GLY A 793 9.72 -2.85 23.74
C GLY A 793 9.53 -1.40 24.16
N GLN A 794 10.61 -0.60 24.20
CA GLN A 794 10.59 0.80 24.65
C GLN A 794 10.11 0.94 26.11
N ILE A 795 10.79 0.22 27.00
CA ILE A 795 10.42 0.13 28.43
C ILE A 795 11.10 1.26 29.21
N GLU A 796 10.30 2.18 29.73
CA GLU A 796 10.74 3.19 30.68
C GLU A 796 11.12 2.54 32.01
N LEU A 797 12.29 2.88 32.54
CA LEU A 797 12.75 2.32 33.81
C LEU A 797 11.95 2.92 34.97
N PRO A 798 11.52 2.12 35.96
CA PRO A 798 10.81 2.61 37.14
C PRO A 798 11.67 3.56 37.97
N GLU A 799 10.99 4.49 38.63
CA GLU A 799 11.61 5.48 39.52
C GLU A 799 12.56 4.81 40.54
N ASN A 800 13.68 5.47 40.83
CA ASN A 800 14.74 5.01 41.73
C ASN A 800 15.52 3.74 41.31
N TYR A 801 15.20 3.09 40.18
CA TYR A 801 15.96 1.92 39.72
C TYR A 801 17.44 2.23 39.45
N LEU A 802 17.73 3.13 38.48
CA LEU A 802 19.13 3.47 38.13
C LEU A 802 19.87 4.12 39.30
N LYS A 803 19.18 4.97 40.07
CA LYS A 803 19.75 5.63 41.26
C LYS A 803 20.26 4.62 42.28
N THR A 804 19.45 3.61 42.57
CA THR A 804 19.79 2.54 43.53
C THR A 804 20.85 1.61 42.95
N ALA A 805 20.70 1.18 41.70
CA ALA A 805 21.67 0.31 41.02
C ALA A 805 23.06 0.95 40.94
N TYR A 806 23.16 2.22 40.51
CA TYR A 806 24.44 2.91 40.38
C TYR A 806 25.14 3.11 41.71
N LYS A 807 24.38 3.32 42.80
CA LYS A 807 24.93 3.40 44.14
C LYS A 807 25.61 2.09 44.54
N GLU A 808 24.89 0.97 44.44
CA GLU A 808 25.40 -0.37 44.85
C GLU A 808 26.62 -0.79 44.01
N ILE A 809 26.61 -0.50 42.70
CA ILE A 809 27.74 -0.77 41.79
C ILE A 809 29.01 -0.03 42.24
N ARG A 810 28.88 1.27 42.57
CA ARG A 810 30.01 2.12 42.97
C ARG A 810 30.55 1.76 44.36
N GLU A 811 29.68 1.41 45.30
CA GLU A 811 30.09 0.94 46.63
C GLU A 811 30.95 -0.33 46.54
N THR A 812 30.81 -1.11 45.46
CA THR A 812 31.58 -2.33 45.18
C THR A 812 32.85 -2.07 44.32
N GLY A 813 33.07 -0.82 43.90
CA GLY A 813 34.21 -0.40 43.08
C GLY A 813 34.02 -0.52 41.56
N GLY A 814 32.82 -0.86 41.09
CA GLY A 814 32.45 -0.88 39.68
C GLY A 814 32.12 0.50 39.11
N VAL A 815 31.97 0.58 37.79
CA VAL A 815 31.54 1.80 37.08
C VAL A 815 30.20 1.63 36.39
N CYS A 816 29.49 2.74 36.17
CA CYS A 816 28.16 2.73 35.55
C CYS A 816 28.24 3.26 34.11
N ILE A 817 27.74 2.48 33.14
CA ILE A 817 27.72 2.80 31.71
C ILE A 817 26.27 3.05 31.28
N ALA A 818 25.97 4.26 30.80
CA ALA A 818 24.69 4.56 30.16
C ALA A 818 24.80 4.40 28.64
N ASP A 819 24.04 3.48 28.07
CA ASP A 819 23.90 3.32 26.63
C ASP A 819 22.81 4.27 26.10
N GLU A 820 23.25 5.37 25.49
CA GLU A 820 22.39 6.44 24.97
C GLU A 820 22.24 6.33 23.43
N VAL A 821 22.62 5.20 22.82
CA VAL A 821 22.58 5.02 21.35
C VAL A 821 21.14 5.14 20.82
N GLN A 822 20.13 4.70 21.57
CA GLN A 822 18.72 4.77 21.17
C GLN A 822 18.02 6.08 21.58
N VAL A 823 18.31 6.54 22.79
CA VAL A 823 17.49 7.54 23.51
C VAL A 823 18.22 8.84 23.84
N GLY A 824 19.49 8.95 23.48
CA GLY A 824 20.25 10.18 23.57
C GLY A 824 19.87 11.21 22.51
N CYS A 825 20.62 12.31 22.49
CA CYS A 825 20.46 13.42 21.55
C CYS A 825 19.04 14.02 21.55
N GLY A 826 18.39 14.12 22.70
CA GLY A 826 17.09 14.79 22.83
C GLY A 826 15.88 13.93 22.45
N ARG A 827 16.04 12.62 22.19
CA ARG A 827 14.93 11.73 21.81
C ARG A 827 13.79 11.73 22.82
N VAL A 828 14.11 11.84 24.11
CA VAL A 828 13.14 11.82 25.22
C VAL A 828 12.43 13.16 25.46
N GLY A 829 12.82 14.22 24.74
CA GLY A 829 12.19 15.54 24.78
C GLY A 829 12.62 16.40 25.98
N SER A 830 12.27 16.01 27.21
CA SER A 830 12.53 16.82 28.42
C SER A 830 14.00 16.91 28.81
N ALA A 831 14.86 16.07 28.23
CA ALA A 831 16.28 15.99 28.49
C ALA A 831 17.07 15.69 27.21
N PHE A 832 18.36 16.04 27.20
CA PHE A 832 19.24 15.73 26.07
C PHE A 832 19.72 14.27 26.11
N TRP A 833 19.93 13.72 27.31
CA TRP A 833 20.31 12.33 27.54
C TRP A 833 19.28 11.62 28.42
N GLY A 834 18.92 10.39 28.09
CA GLY A 834 17.89 9.62 28.80
C GLY A 834 18.20 9.41 30.29
N PHE A 835 19.47 9.26 30.67
CA PHE A 835 19.85 9.06 32.07
C PHE A 835 19.47 10.25 32.97
N GLN A 836 19.30 11.45 32.38
CA GLN A 836 18.92 12.65 33.12
C GLN A 836 17.47 12.57 33.62
N LEU A 837 16.62 11.74 33.01
CA LEU A 837 15.25 11.48 33.50
C LEU A 837 15.24 10.78 34.86
N HIS A 838 16.36 10.16 35.24
CA HIS A 838 16.49 9.34 36.45
C HIS A 838 17.32 10.03 37.54
N ASP A 839 17.66 11.31 37.37
CA ASP A 839 18.49 12.10 38.29
C ASP A 839 19.82 11.42 38.65
N VAL A 840 20.43 10.73 37.69
CA VAL A 840 21.74 10.08 37.84
C VAL A 840 22.79 10.70 36.92
N VAL A 841 24.06 10.54 37.28
CA VAL A 841 25.19 10.82 36.39
C VAL A 841 25.99 9.52 36.26
N PRO A 842 26.10 8.91 35.07
CA PRO A 842 26.92 7.72 34.85
C PRO A 842 28.42 8.06 34.87
N ASP A 843 29.27 7.05 34.78
CA ASP A 843 30.73 7.23 34.69
C ASP A 843 31.23 7.16 33.24
N ILE A 844 30.51 6.45 32.36
CA ILE A 844 30.72 6.40 30.92
C ILE A 844 29.36 6.50 30.22
N VAL A 845 29.30 7.23 29.11
CA VAL A 845 28.14 7.35 28.22
C VAL A 845 28.55 6.96 26.81
N THR A 846 27.77 6.09 26.17
CA THR A 846 28.00 5.68 24.78
C THR A 846 26.92 6.23 23.86
N ILE A 847 27.35 6.73 22.71
CA ILE A 847 26.52 7.50 21.77
C ILE A 847 26.76 6.95 20.37
N GLY A 848 25.72 6.87 19.55
CA GLY A 848 25.81 6.41 18.15
C GLY A 848 24.66 6.98 17.33
N LYS A 849 24.09 6.17 16.43
CA LYS A 849 22.86 6.40 15.64
C LYS A 849 22.56 7.88 15.33
N PRO A 850 21.83 8.66 16.16
CA PRO A 850 21.42 10.02 15.80
C PRO A 850 22.57 11.02 15.62
N ILE A 851 23.74 10.82 16.26
CA ILE A 851 24.79 11.84 16.36
C ILE A 851 25.33 12.31 14.99
N GLY A 852 25.35 11.43 13.99
CA GLY A 852 25.81 11.73 12.63
C GLY A 852 24.69 11.93 11.61
N ASN A 853 23.41 11.89 12.02
CA ASN A 853 22.25 11.88 11.12
C ASN A 853 22.35 10.85 9.96
N GLY A 854 23.03 9.71 10.18
CA GLY A 854 23.32 8.69 9.18
C GLY A 854 24.79 8.58 8.76
N HIS A 855 25.63 9.59 9.01
CA HIS A 855 27.08 9.44 8.90
C HIS A 855 27.60 8.47 9.98
N PRO A 856 28.52 7.54 9.67
CA PRO A 856 29.14 6.67 10.66
C PRO A 856 29.94 7.45 11.71
N LEU A 857 29.26 7.85 12.77
CA LEU A 857 29.80 8.61 13.89
C LEU A 857 29.20 8.10 15.19
N ALA A 858 30.05 8.01 16.19
CA ALA A 858 29.72 7.60 17.55
C ALA A 858 30.74 8.19 18.52
N ALA A 859 30.42 8.17 19.80
CA ALA A 859 31.30 8.71 20.82
C ALA A 859 31.18 7.98 22.15
N VAL A 860 32.26 8.01 22.92
CA VAL A 860 32.30 7.63 24.33
C VAL A 860 32.66 8.87 25.12
N VAL A 861 31.78 9.28 26.04
CA VAL A 861 32.03 10.39 26.96
C VAL A 861 32.19 9.82 28.36
N CYS A 862 33.27 10.17 29.06
CA CYS A 862 33.58 9.58 30.36
C CYS A 862 34.18 10.59 31.33
N THR A 863 34.36 10.14 32.58
CA THR A 863 35.09 10.91 33.58
C THR A 863 36.58 10.95 33.28
N LYS A 864 37.24 12.01 33.75
CA LYS A 864 38.69 12.17 33.60
C LYS A 864 39.47 11.02 34.23
N GLN A 865 39.04 10.52 35.39
CA GLN A 865 39.71 9.42 36.09
C GLN A 865 39.74 8.13 35.26
N ILE A 866 38.64 7.80 34.58
CA ILE A 866 38.57 6.61 33.72
C ILE A 866 39.47 6.78 32.50
N ALA A 867 39.43 7.95 31.85
CA ALA A 867 40.28 8.26 30.70
C ALA A 867 41.78 8.18 31.05
N GLU A 868 42.18 8.72 32.20
CA GLU A 868 43.56 8.69 32.69
C GLU A 868 44.02 7.25 32.99
N ALA A 869 43.18 6.42 33.61
CA ALA A 869 43.51 5.02 33.84
C ALA A 869 43.60 4.21 32.54
N PHE A 870 42.80 4.56 31.54
CA PHE A 870 42.88 3.92 30.23
C PHE A 870 44.14 4.33 29.45
N ALA A 871 44.67 5.53 29.68
CA ALA A 871 45.94 6.03 29.14
C ALA A 871 47.17 5.40 29.83
N ASN A 872 47.19 4.07 29.94
CA ASN A 872 48.19 3.28 30.66
C ASN A 872 49.49 3.00 29.88
N GLY A 873 49.75 3.74 28.80
CA GLY A 873 50.91 3.58 27.90
C GLY A 873 50.62 2.80 26.62
N MET A 874 49.49 2.08 26.53
CA MET A 874 49.02 1.50 25.27
C MET A 874 48.36 2.58 24.41
N GLU A 875 48.89 2.81 23.20
CA GLU A 875 48.27 3.73 22.26
C GLU A 875 46.88 3.22 21.83
N TYR A 876 45.85 4.06 22.00
CA TYR A 876 44.54 3.85 21.40
C TYR A 876 44.39 4.77 20.19
N PHE A 877 44.05 4.19 19.04
CA PHE A 877 43.86 4.92 17.80
C PHE A 877 42.70 4.33 16.99
N ASN A 878 41.76 5.18 16.58
CA ASN A 878 40.71 4.85 15.62
C ASN A 878 40.96 5.67 14.35
N THR A 879 41.12 5.00 13.20
CA THR A 879 41.55 5.67 11.95
C THR A 879 40.55 6.71 11.46
N PHE A 880 39.26 6.46 11.63
CA PHE A 880 38.18 7.34 11.16
C PHE A 880 37.50 8.12 12.30
N GLY A 881 37.65 7.64 13.54
CA GLY A 881 37.08 8.29 14.72
C GLY A 881 37.60 9.71 14.89
N GLY A 882 36.70 10.69 14.75
CA GLY A 882 37.00 12.12 14.92
C GLY A 882 37.61 12.79 13.68
N ASN A 883 37.49 12.18 12.49
CA ASN A 883 37.90 12.81 11.24
C ASN A 883 37.15 14.15 10.99
N PRO A 884 37.65 15.03 10.09
CA PRO A 884 37.05 16.34 9.87
C PRO A 884 35.61 16.36 9.33
N VAL A 885 35.20 15.37 8.52
CA VAL A 885 33.87 15.27 7.87
C VAL A 885 32.85 14.71 8.86
#